data_AF-A0A524FSM5-F1
#
_entry.id   AF-A0A524FSM5-F1
#
_cell.length_a   1.000
_cell.length_b   1.000
_cell.length_c   1.000
_cell.angle_alpha   90.00
_cell.angle_beta   90.00
_cell.angle_gamma   90.00
#
_symmetry.space_group_name_H-M   'P 1'
#
loop_
_entity.id
_entity.type
_entity.pdbx_description
1 polymer ?
#
loop_
_entity_poly.entity_id
_entity_poly.type
_entity_poly.pdbx_seq_one_letter_code
_entity_poly.pdbx_strand_id
1 'polypeptide(L)'
;MAFQITANMTIIDEESKEEDKEYYLLEKTEDYPKLSQTSNYNDLESIFDSKIDQISSIRYFPQIYESSLQATYYALSIIDSIGKLEEVNQTAIFNYIMSCYNETSNLFMDNYAKRYLNTDFRANYYPLTSLLQVNCYAVLSLDILGRLDSGTIDISKMVQFMWDCYNPETGGFIGQKYSIDLCEEFKYSTMDNSYYAILALETLGDDFNSHLIELDSLVNFIQALQYANPSDTNFGGFDNSEAPFPTIYPYDPTLWSAYLCIKTLDILGLINTINMGAFRVYLERLYNAQLFYFKMGNNLANEDDFDIIGAAFGLQLADLTGYIYYEREWVIAFIFNNRNPLGLWNSTTAYNLYELIDTFQVIRALRETGEISHLYNYYNDETVIFDNIEENFKQIKGYSLVSKQYYSLELMHTIVRAFHTYGRIQELNSFFPKLYERIMYLYNYRTGAIDWYYFNGWINNDYYGSLYPELRAWDVNFRSRPLEFFSDRYHTETNEIGLRYSHKTSFLALDTLKAIFKLSYFHSQYDLSRLAEDIIDSQFLESSYPNYGGFVPNMWIKSKLSLDAQNDFVYLEYCYFAIKALELIAECMGEEDIANFGFNKAALYSYILSNIVETSSIIYYNPQYVDDTNSILQTTYQMIYLLKALNLYGLDNQKIKNFIFQSIDYTNIENIYFCYKISEILDLNIEFDTDLTQNLVETLYSEEEKEYFVSTEKNIMEQELFLWISEMAKNDDLKIDCDYIGSMPLGTVNTLTVSFCNIILDTFGPDFSVKFEESPFGTVNLEKQFDNLYITNFLVPINHTYYPLVEGVINIYEGFQVVGTVPVTIETIYELNILKHIVNNSNSIFFHVNLSYASISGPKPTHNSLVYMDIFKNGTYIEEQNFSVQFFLEFSQFTYNCSIKEDGNYRFNVNFVDDYHPDGFFLFETLFEVNRSFIQDPIPPNPGDNSDDDSNDSEEDKDDSTNSNTNDSLFYIGIIAAIGIITIISLILIVKSYKPGKKLHIERNIKNSVDNRAEIADNFTMESFFESLDELIEPDTIPNMDHEY
;
A
#
# COMPACT_ATOMS: atom_id res chain seq x y z
N MET A 1 -48.91 -18.04 -28.25
CA MET A 1 -49.14 -19.47 -28.53
C MET A 1 -48.50 -19.77 -29.89
N ALA A 2 -47.41 -20.56 -29.87
CA ALA A 2 -46.64 -21.23 -30.95
C ALA A 2 -46.14 -20.39 -32.16
N PHE A 3 -44.84 -20.21 -32.47
CA PHE A 3 -43.59 -21.02 -32.63
C PHE A 3 -43.24 -21.42 -34.09
N GLN A 4 -41.91 -21.32 -34.36
CA GLN A 4 -41.05 -21.87 -35.43
C GLN A 4 -40.84 -21.01 -36.70
N ILE A 5 -39.67 -20.38 -36.93
CA ILE A 5 -38.26 -20.84 -37.13
C ILE A 5 -37.96 -21.22 -38.59
N THR A 6 -37.10 -20.41 -39.23
CA THR A 6 -35.96 -20.78 -40.11
C THR A 6 -35.10 -19.50 -40.28
N ALA A 7 -34.00 -19.31 -39.55
CA ALA A 7 -32.65 -19.84 -39.79
C ALA A 7 -32.09 -19.51 -41.18
N ASN A 8 -31.26 -18.46 -41.26
CA ASN A 8 -30.18 -18.31 -42.22
C ASN A 8 -28.99 -17.67 -41.48
N MET A 9 -28.13 -18.54 -40.95
CA MET A 9 -26.77 -18.20 -40.53
C MET A 9 -25.96 -17.87 -41.78
N THR A 10 -25.39 -16.68 -41.83
CA THR A 10 -24.27 -16.37 -42.71
C THR A 10 -23.03 -16.43 -41.85
N ILE A 11 -22.16 -17.39 -42.17
CA ILE A 11 -20.84 -17.60 -41.62
C ILE A 11 -20.00 -16.35 -41.90
N ILE A 12 -19.48 -15.71 -40.85
CA ILE A 12 -18.36 -14.77 -40.91
C ILE A 12 -17.30 -15.37 -40.00
N ASP A 13 -16.11 -15.54 -40.57
CA ASP A 13 -14.94 -16.23 -40.02
C ASP A 13 -14.56 -15.82 -38.60
N GLU A 14 -14.41 -16.84 -37.74
CA GLU A 14 -13.90 -16.80 -36.36
C GLU A 14 -12.36 -16.98 -36.31
N GLU A 15 -11.61 -16.50 -37.29
CA GLU A 15 -10.17 -16.81 -37.41
C GLU A 15 -9.21 -15.64 -37.07
N SER A 16 -9.58 -14.74 -36.15
CA SER A 16 -8.65 -13.66 -35.72
C SER A 16 -8.65 -13.30 -34.23
N LYS A 17 -9.02 -14.23 -33.33
CA LYS A 17 -9.03 -13.96 -31.87
C LYS A 17 -8.36 -15.04 -31.01
N GLU A 18 -7.57 -15.94 -31.59
CA GLU A 18 -6.95 -17.05 -30.84
C GLU A 18 -5.42 -17.18 -31.00
N GLU A 19 -4.70 -16.16 -31.48
CA GLU A 19 -3.22 -16.18 -31.54
C GLU A 19 -2.49 -15.24 -30.55
N ASP A 20 -3.19 -14.44 -29.74
CA ASP A 20 -2.57 -13.51 -28.77
C ASP A 20 -2.50 -14.03 -27.31
N LYS A 21 -2.64 -15.35 -27.08
CA LYS A 21 -2.60 -15.94 -25.72
C LYS A 21 -1.49 -16.94 -25.45
N GLU A 22 -0.52 -17.12 -26.35
CA GLU A 22 0.55 -18.10 -26.19
C GLU A 22 1.94 -17.52 -26.48
N TYR A 23 2.30 -16.38 -25.87
CA TYR A 23 3.67 -15.85 -25.90
C TYR A 23 4.06 -15.08 -24.62
N TYR A 24 3.85 -15.69 -23.46
CA TYR A 24 4.50 -15.28 -22.20
C TYR A 24 5.40 -16.39 -21.69
N LEU A 25 6.52 -16.63 -22.36
CA LEU A 25 7.62 -17.44 -21.84
C LEU A 25 8.81 -17.24 -22.77
N LEU A 26 9.64 -16.21 -22.52
CA LEU A 26 11.05 -16.20 -22.91
C LEU A 26 11.83 -15.17 -22.08
N GLU A 27 12.58 -15.72 -21.13
CA GLU A 27 13.84 -15.25 -20.55
C GLU A 27 13.94 -13.77 -20.14
N LYS A 28 13.20 -13.39 -19.08
CA LYS A 28 13.72 -12.38 -18.14
C LYS A 28 14.94 -12.97 -17.44
N THR A 29 16.07 -12.31 -17.54
CA THR A 29 17.25 -12.57 -16.69
C THR A 29 16.80 -12.56 -15.23
N GLU A 30 17.09 -13.65 -14.52
CA GLU A 30 16.80 -13.85 -13.10
C GLU A 30 17.46 -12.77 -12.23
N ASP A 31 16.78 -11.64 -12.02
CA ASP A 31 16.82 -10.93 -10.76
C ASP A 31 15.58 -11.40 -9.99
N TYR A 32 15.76 -12.48 -9.22
CA TYR A 32 14.74 -12.89 -8.24
C TYR A 32 14.42 -11.68 -7.35
N PRO A 33 13.14 -11.43 -7.01
CA PRO A 33 12.80 -10.37 -6.08
C PRO A 33 13.60 -10.57 -4.80
N LYS A 34 14.44 -9.60 -4.46
CA LYS A 34 15.03 -9.55 -3.14
C LYS A 34 13.90 -9.23 -2.18
N LEU A 35 13.54 -10.21 -1.36
CA LEU A 35 12.69 -10.00 -0.19
C LEU A 35 13.24 -8.82 0.62
N SER A 36 12.34 -8.04 1.22
CA SER A 36 12.70 -7.12 2.28
C SER A 36 13.57 -7.88 3.31
N GLN A 37 14.67 -7.28 3.76
CA GLN A 37 15.47 -7.89 4.83
C GLN A 37 14.81 -7.72 6.21
N THR A 38 13.70 -6.99 6.24
CA THR A 38 12.93 -6.61 7.42
C THR A 38 11.51 -7.15 7.30
N SER A 39 10.87 -7.42 8.44
CA SER A 39 9.48 -7.90 8.46
C SER A 39 8.48 -6.78 8.15
N ASN A 40 7.28 -7.13 7.72
CA ASN A 40 6.19 -6.18 7.39
C ASN A 40 5.90 -5.15 8.50
N TYR A 41 6.03 -5.54 9.78
CA TYR A 41 5.93 -4.60 10.90
C TYR A 41 6.97 -3.47 10.82
N ASN A 42 8.23 -3.82 10.56
CA ASN A 42 9.31 -2.84 10.47
C ASN A 42 9.16 -1.97 9.22
N ASP A 43 8.64 -2.53 8.13
CA ASP A 43 8.37 -1.78 6.90
C ASP A 43 7.29 -0.71 7.17
N LEU A 44 6.19 -1.08 7.83
CA LEU A 44 5.14 -0.12 8.25
C LEU A 44 5.69 0.96 9.18
N GLU A 45 6.45 0.59 10.22
CA GLU A 45 7.08 1.56 11.12
C GLU A 45 8.03 2.50 10.38
N SER A 46 8.79 1.99 9.41
CA SER A 46 9.68 2.81 8.58
C SER A 46 8.90 3.82 7.72
N ILE A 47 7.68 3.51 7.28
CA ILE A 47 6.83 4.45 6.54
C ILE A 47 6.28 5.50 7.49
N PHE A 48 5.75 5.10 8.65
CA PHE A 48 5.26 6.04 9.68
C PHE A 48 6.36 7.05 10.07
N ASP A 49 7.55 6.57 10.40
CA ASP A 49 8.70 7.41 10.75
C ASP A 49 9.08 8.36 9.60
N SER A 50 9.09 7.85 8.37
CA SER A 50 9.33 8.68 7.17
C SER A 50 8.30 9.80 7.03
N LYS A 51 7.01 9.55 7.25
CA LYS A 51 5.96 10.60 7.17
C LYS A 51 6.10 11.65 8.28
N ILE A 52 6.50 11.25 9.49
CA ILE A 52 6.79 12.18 10.60
C ILE A 52 8.00 13.06 10.25
N ASP A 53 9.06 12.44 9.74
CA ASP A 53 10.28 13.13 9.32
C ASP A 53 10.00 14.12 8.18
N GLN A 54 9.17 13.76 7.20
CA GLN A 54 8.75 14.65 6.12
C GLN A 54 8.02 15.90 6.63
N ILE A 55 7.05 15.73 7.54
CA ILE A 55 6.35 16.90 8.12
C ILE A 55 7.30 17.77 8.94
N SER A 56 8.20 17.16 9.72
CA SER A 56 9.10 17.91 10.60
C SER A 56 10.19 18.66 9.84
N SER A 57 10.69 18.08 8.74
CA SER A 57 11.79 18.64 7.93
C SER A 57 11.30 19.58 6.82
N ILE A 58 10.39 19.12 5.96
CA ILE A 58 9.99 19.81 4.73
C ILE A 58 8.54 20.32 4.75
N ARG A 59 7.73 19.90 5.73
CA ARG A 59 6.37 20.43 6.02
C ARG A 59 5.30 20.10 4.98
N TYR A 60 5.49 19.05 4.19
CA TYR A 60 4.49 18.47 3.28
C TYR A 60 4.75 16.97 3.11
N PHE A 61 3.80 16.29 2.47
CA PHE A 61 3.95 14.90 2.06
C PHE A 61 4.35 14.86 0.58
N PRO A 62 5.56 14.41 0.23
CA PRO A 62 5.96 14.27 -1.16
C PRO A 62 5.02 13.30 -1.89
N GLN A 63 4.54 13.74 -3.04
CA GLN A 63 3.72 12.95 -3.94
C GLN A 63 4.60 12.28 -4.98
N ILE A 64 4.35 10.99 -5.21
CA ILE A 64 4.94 10.26 -6.33
C ILE A 64 4.04 10.43 -7.55
N TYR A 65 4.67 10.74 -8.67
CA TYR A 65 4.05 10.87 -9.99
C TYR A 65 4.75 9.94 -10.97
N GLU A 66 4.04 9.44 -11.97
CA GLU A 66 4.64 8.66 -13.03
C GLU A 66 5.64 9.49 -13.83
N SER A 67 6.68 8.80 -14.25
CA SER A 67 7.63 9.35 -15.19
C SER A 67 7.00 9.45 -16.58
N SER A 68 7.40 10.46 -17.36
CA SER A 68 7.06 10.55 -18.78
C SER A 68 8.29 10.78 -19.63
N LEU A 69 8.23 10.37 -20.90
CA LEU A 69 9.32 10.64 -21.85
C LEU A 69 9.46 12.15 -22.11
N GLN A 70 8.35 12.89 -22.10
CA GLN A 70 8.34 14.35 -22.19
C GLN A 70 9.11 15.01 -21.04
N ALA A 71 8.78 14.66 -19.80
CA ALA A 71 9.47 15.21 -18.62
C ALA A 71 10.94 14.79 -18.60
N THR A 72 11.23 13.56 -18.98
CA THR A 72 12.60 13.05 -19.05
C THR A 72 13.43 13.84 -20.06
N TYR A 73 12.87 14.16 -21.23
CA TYR A 73 13.51 15.05 -22.19
C TYR A 73 13.72 16.46 -21.63
N TYR A 74 12.71 17.05 -20.98
CA TYR A 74 12.84 18.39 -20.37
C TYR A 74 13.94 18.44 -19.31
N ALA A 75 13.97 17.49 -18.39
CA ALA A 75 14.99 17.41 -17.35
C ALA A 75 16.39 17.20 -17.94
N LEU A 76 16.56 16.22 -18.84
CA LEU A 76 17.85 15.99 -19.50
C LEU A 76 18.33 17.21 -20.28
N SER A 77 17.42 17.92 -20.97
CA SER A 77 17.76 19.13 -21.72
C SER A 77 18.20 20.25 -20.79
N ILE A 78 17.55 20.44 -19.64
CA ILE A 78 18.00 21.41 -18.61
C ILE A 78 19.40 21.04 -18.11
N ILE A 79 19.58 19.78 -17.68
CA ILE A 79 20.79 19.27 -17.05
C ILE A 79 21.99 19.33 -18.02
N ASP A 80 21.79 18.96 -19.29
CA ASP A 80 22.79 19.12 -20.35
C ASP A 80 23.13 20.60 -20.58
N SER A 81 22.11 21.47 -20.65
CA SER A 81 22.30 22.91 -20.89
C SER A 81 23.12 23.62 -19.82
N ILE A 82 23.05 23.16 -18.57
CA ILE A 82 23.83 23.70 -17.45
C ILE A 82 25.17 22.97 -17.25
N GLY A 83 25.47 21.94 -18.05
CA GLY A 83 26.73 21.20 -18.04
C GLY A 83 26.86 20.16 -16.93
N LYS A 84 25.74 19.57 -16.50
CA LYS A 84 25.64 18.68 -15.33
C LYS A 84 25.25 17.23 -15.67
N LEU A 85 25.23 16.86 -16.96
CA LEU A 85 24.77 15.55 -17.41
C LEU A 85 25.56 14.36 -16.82
N GLU A 86 26.84 14.55 -16.51
CA GLU A 86 27.70 13.53 -15.88
C GLU A 86 27.34 13.24 -14.42
N GLU A 87 26.53 14.08 -13.76
CA GLU A 87 26.08 13.89 -12.38
C GLU A 87 24.82 13.02 -12.30
N VAL A 88 24.14 12.77 -13.43
CA VAL A 88 22.96 11.88 -13.52
C VAL A 88 23.40 10.43 -13.69
N ASN A 89 22.63 9.49 -13.11
CA ASN A 89 22.73 8.08 -13.47
C ASN A 89 22.17 7.82 -14.88
N GLN A 90 22.97 8.13 -15.91
CA GLN A 90 22.59 8.02 -17.32
C GLN A 90 22.17 6.60 -17.72
N THR A 91 22.69 5.56 -17.05
CA THR A 91 22.31 4.17 -17.33
C THR A 91 20.87 3.89 -16.87
N ALA A 92 20.48 4.37 -15.68
CA ALA A 92 19.11 4.22 -15.20
C ALA A 92 18.12 4.96 -16.11
N ILE A 93 18.46 6.19 -16.54
CA ILE A 93 17.62 6.96 -17.47
C ILE A 93 17.50 6.27 -18.84
N PHE A 94 18.62 5.77 -19.38
CA PHE A 94 18.61 4.99 -20.62
C PHE A 94 17.70 3.76 -20.51
N ASN A 95 17.82 2.99 -19.42
CA ASN A 95 16.99 1.80 -19.20
C ASN A 95 15.50 2.17 -19.09
N TYR A 96 15.17 3.29 -18.47
CA TYR A 96 13.80 3.81 -18.43
C TYR A 96 13.28 4.14 -19.84
N ILE A 97 14.03 4.92 -20.64
CA ILE A 97 13.63 5.27 -22.01
C ILE A 97 13.39 4.00 -22.84
N MET A 98 14.31 3.03 -22.76
CA MET A 98 14.18 1.77 -23.49
C MET A 98 13.08 0.85 -22.95
N SER A 99 12.68 0.97 -21.68
CA SER A 99 11.51 0.25 -21.16
C SER A 99 10.20 0.69 -21.83
N CYS A 100 10.18 1.88 -22.45
CA CYS A 100 9.06 2.37 -23.24
C CYS A 100 9.14 1.95 -24.73
N TYR A 101 10.24 1.37 -25.20
CA TYR A 101 10.43 0.98 -26.60
C TYR A 101 9.85 -0.41 -26.89
N ASN A 102 8.96 -0.50 -27.87
CA ASN A 102 8.39 -1.77 -28.33
C ASN A 102 9.06 -2.21 -29.64
N GLU A 103 9.84 -3.29 -29.58
CA GLU A 103 10.60 -3.81 -30.74
C GLU A 103 9.74 -4.24 -31.94
N THR A 104 8.49 -4.65 -31.70
CA THR A 104 7.58 -5.09 -32.77
C THR A 104 7.05 -3.89 -33.57
N SER A 105 6.59 -2.86 -32.86
CA SER A 105 6.09 -1.63 -33.48
C SER A 105 7.20 -0.68 -33.92
N ASN A 106 8.40 -0.80 -33.33
CA ASN A 106 9.51 0.15 -33.42
C ASN A 106 9.16 1.56 -32.92
N LEU A 107 8.27 1.64 -31.93
CA LEU A 107 7.81 2.89 -31.33
C LEU A 107 8.04 2.90 -29.83
N PHE A 108 8.23 4.11 -29.30
CA PHE A 108 8.13 4.39 -27.88
C PHE A 108 6.67 4.63 -27.49
N MET A 109 6.26 4.06 -26.35
CA MET A 109 4.91 4.17 -25.81
C MET A 109 4.97 4.29 -24.28
N ASP A 110 4.73 5.49 -23.76
CA ASP A 110 4.48 5.72 -22.34
C ASP A 110 2.96 5.90 -22.08
N ASN A 111 2.56 6.05 -20.82
CA ASN A 111 1.14 6.18 -20.44
C ASN A 111 0.49 7.47 -20.99
N TYR A 112 1.28 8.53 -21.23
CA TYR A 112 0.78 9.77 -21.84
C TYR A 112 0.41 9.55 -23.32
N ALA A 113 1.22 8.82 -24.08
CA ALA A 113 0.88 8.45 -25.46
C ALA A 113 -0.38 7.56 -25.53
N LYS A 114 -0.51 6.57 -24.63
CA LYS A 114 -1.72 5.73 -24.55
C LYS A 114 -2.97 6.57 -24.26
N ARG A 115 -2.86 7.52 -23.32
CA ARG A 115 -3.95 8.44 -23.00
C ARG A 115 -4.39 9.29 -24.21
N TYR A 116 -3.44 9.80 -24.98
CA TYR A 116 -3.74 10.51 -26.24
C TYR A 116 -4.56 9.63 -27.19
N LEU A 117 -4.12 8.38 -27.43
CA LEU A 117 -4.81 7.45 -28.34
C LEU A 117 -6.23 7.09 -27.88
N ASN A 118 -6.50 7.12 -26.57
CA ASN A 118 -7.81 6.85 -25.98
C ASN A 118 -8.69 8.09 -25.77
N THR A 119 -8.27 9.26 -26.24
CA THR A 119 -9.02 10.48 -25.95
C THR A 119 -10.38 10.48 -26.65
N ASP A 120 -11.45 10.65 -25.85
CA ASP A 120 -12.79 10.92 -26.37
C ASP A 120 -13.01 12.44 -26.46
N PHE A 121 -12.88 12.99 -27.66
CA PHE A 121 -13.02 14.43 -27.92
C PHE A 121 -14.43 14.99 -27.66
N ARG A 122 -15.42 14.15 -27.34
CA ARG A 122 -16.74 14.60 -26.87
C ARG A 122 -16.73 15.04 -25.40
N ALA A 123 -15.73 14.61 -24.63
CA ALA A 123 -15.50 15.03 -23.26
C ALA A 123 -14.61 16.28 -23.22
N ASN A 124 -14.43 16.84 -22.02
CA ASN A 124 -13.30 17.75 -21.83
C ASN A 124 -12.00 16.94 -22.01
N TYR A 125 -11.01 17.58 -22.60
CA TYR A 125 -9.67 17.03 -22.74
C TYR A 125 -8.66 18.16 -22.54
N TYR A 126 -7.46 17.78 -22.13
CA TYR A 126 -6.36 18.70 -21.80
C TYR A 126 -5.33 18.69 -22.91
N PRO A 127 -4.35 19.61 -22.92
CA PRO A 127 -3.19 19.49 -23.80
C PRO A 127 -2.63 18.07 -23.76
N LEU A 128 -2.70 17.38 -24.90
CA LEU A 128 -2.33 15.98 -25.02
C LEU A 128 -0.91 15.87 -25.53
N THR A 129 -0.08 15.08 -24.85
CA THR A 129 1.20 14.66 -25.39
C THR A 129 0.97 13.54 -26.38
N SER A 130 1.17 13.83 -27.66
CA SER A 130 0.84 12.90 -28.73
C SER A 130 1.82 11.72 -28.83
N LEU A 131 1.41 10.66 -29.52
CA LEU A 131 2.30 9.53 -29.82
C LEU A 131 3.55 9.98 -30.60
N LEU A 132 3.38 10.89 -31.56
CA LEU A 132 4.49 11.49 -32.31
C LEU A 132 5.47 12.23 -31.37
N GLN A 133 4.95 13.10 -30.50
CA GLN A 133 5.77 13.85 -29.56
C GLN A 133 6.54 12.94 -28.60
N VAL A 134 5.90 11.90 -28.05
CA VAL A 134 6.57 10.92 -27.18
C VAL A 134 7.75 10.25 -27.87
N ASN A 135 7.59 9.88 -29.15
CA ASN A 135 8.68 9.30 -29.95
C ASN A 135 9.79 10.32 -30.24
N CYS A 136 9.44 11.58 -30.54
CA CYS A 136 10.42 12.66 -30.68
C CYS A 136 11.20 12.90 -29.38
N TYR A 137 10.53 12.93 -28.23
CA TYR A 137 11.18 13.11 -26.93
C TYR A 137 12.16 11.97 -26.62
N ALA A 138 11.78 10.71 -26.88
CA ALA A 138 12.68 9.59 -26.70
C ALA A 138 13.95 9.70 -27.58
N VAL A 139 13.79 10.05 -28.87
CA VAL A 139 14.92 10.27 -29.79
C VAL A 139 15.83 11.38 -29.28
N LEU A 140 15.28 12.52 -28.89
CA LEU A 140 16.04 13.66 -28.41
C LEU A 140 16.74 13.36 -27.06
N SER A 141 16.09 12.60 -26.18
CA SER A 141 16.72 12.13 -24.94
C SER A 141 17.88 11.16 -25.21
N LEU A 142 17.72 10.23 -26.15
CA LEU A 142 18.80 9.31 -26.54
C LEU A 142 19.98 10.04 -27.17
N ASP A 143 19.73 11.10 -27.94
CA ASP A 143 20.78 11.98 -28.49
C ASP A 143 21.56 12.69 -27.38
N ILE A 144 20.85 13.32 -26.41
CA ILE A 144 21.49 13.96 -25.25
C ILE A 144 22.40 12.97 -24.50
N LEU A 145 21.96 11.72 -24.33
CA LEU A 145 22.74 10.68 -23.66
C LEU A 145 23.87 10.10 -24.54
N GLY A 146 23.98 10.49 -25.82
CA GLY A 146 24.94 9.94 -26.76
C GLY A 146 24.67 8.46 -27.09
N ARG A 147 23.41 8.03 -27.07
CA ARG A 147 22.94 6.65 -27.26
C ARG A 147 22.05 6.46 -28.50
N LEU A 148 21.97 7.47 -29.37
CA LEU A 148 21.25 7.40 -30.64
C LEU A 148 22.10 6.68 -31.70
N ASP A 149 22.37 5.39 -31.50
CA ASP A 149 23.06 4.55 -32.47
C ASP A 149 22.11 3.52 -33.11
N SER A 150 22.50 2.99 -34.27
CA SER A 150 21.69 2.03 -35.04
C SER A 150 21.52 0.67 -34.36
N GLY A 151 22.22 0.43 -33.24
CA GLY A 151 22.06 -0.78 -32.43
C GLY A 151 21.02 -0.62 -31.32
N THR A 152 20.63 0.61 -31.01
CA THR A 152 19.69 0.95 -29.92
C THR A 152 18.24 1.00 -30.42
N ILE A 153 17.99 1.64 -31.57
CA ILE A 153 16.67 1.67 -32.24
C ILE A 153 16.83 1.56 -33.75
N ASP A 154 15.77 1.16 -34.44
CA ASP A 154 15.73 1.23 -35.91
C ASP A 154 15.44 2.67 -36.35
N ILE A 155 16.52 3.43 -36.60
CA ILE A 155 16.47 4.83 -37.07
C ILE A 155 15.63 4.97 -38.34
N SER A 156 15.73 4.04 -39.29
CA SER A 156 14.99 4.13 -40.55
C SER A 156 13.48 3.95 -40.33
N LYS A 157 13.09 3.06 -39.42
CA LYS A 157 11.69 2.89 -39.03
C LYS A 157 11.16 4.09 -38.25
N MET A 158 11.98 4.70 -37.41
CA MET A 158 11.61 5.91 -36.67
C MET A 158 11.40 7.11 -37.60
N VAL A 159 12.32 7.35 -38.54
CA VAL A 159 12.16 8.38 -39.59
C VAL A 159 10.89 8.12 -40.40
N GLN A 160 10.65 6.88 -40.82
CA GLN A 160 9.44 6.52 -41.55
C GLN A 160 8.18 6.78 -40.72
N PHE A 161 8.17 6.45 -39.42
CA PHE A 161 7.04 6.72 -38.54
C PHE A 161 6.73 8.21 -38.44
N MET A 162 7.76 9.06 -38.28
CA MET A 162 7.56 10.52 -38.22
C MET A 162 6.91 11.03 -39.51
N TRP A 163 7.42 10.60 -40.68
CA TRP A 163 6.81 10.95 -41.97
C TRP A 163 5.42 10.32 -42.19
N ASP A 164 5.14 9.14 -41.63
CA ASP A 164 3.79 8.56 -41.64
C ASP A 164 2.79 9.43 -40.85
N CYS A 165 3.25 10.30 -39.93
CA CYS A 165 2.42 11.24 -39.19
C CYS A 165 2.19 12.58 -39.92
N TYR A 166 2.80 12.78 -41.10
CA TYR A 166 2.52 13.95 -41.94
C TYR A 166 1.10 13.86 -42.51
N ASN A 167 0.29 14.92 -42.36
CA ASN A 167 -1.04 14.99 -42.96
C ASN A 167 -0.96 15.68 -44.33
N PRO A 168 -1.22 14.95 -45.44
CA PRO A 168 -1.15 15.51 -46.78
C PRO A 168 -2.29 16.49 -47.12
N GLU A 169 -3.37 16.56 -46.33
CA GLU A 169 -4.50 17.46 -46.58
C GLU A 169 -4.26 18.87 -46.06
N THR A 170 -3.59 18.99 -44.91
CA THR A 170 -3.30 20.24 -44.20
C THR A 170 -1.85 20.70 -44.34
N GLY A 171 -0.92 19.77 -44.61
CA GLY A 171 0.51 20.06 -44.83
C GLY A 171 1.36 20.08 -43.55
N GLY A 172 0.79 19.86 -42.37
CA GLY A 172 1.54 19.74 -41.11
C GLY A 172 1.53 18.31 -40.55
N PHE A 173 2.23 18.08 -39.45
CA PHE A 173 2.22 16.80 -38.74
C PHE A 173 1.08 16.73 -37.73
N ILE A 174 0.51 15.53 -37.58
CA ILE A 174 -0.51 15.21 -36.57
C ILE A 174 0.09 14.29 -35.51
N GLY A 175 -0.64 14.01 -34.43
CA GLY A 175 -0.11 13.29 -33.29
C GLY A 175 0.09 11.78 -33.46
N GLN A 176 -0.29 11.18 -34.60
CA GLN A 176 -0.16 9.76 -34.91
C GLN A 176 -0.11 9.52 -36.43
N LYS A 177 0.06 8.26 -36.87
CA LYS A 177 0.07 7.94 -38.31
C LYS A 177 -1.20 8.41 -39.00
N TYR A 178 -1.05 9.14 -40.10
CA TYR A 178 -2.17 9.63 -40.87
C TYR A 178 -2.95 8.48 -41.51
N SER A 179 -4.27 8.54 -41.39
CA SER A 179 -5.22 7.71 -42.14
C SER A 179 -6.49 8.53 -42.39
N ILE A 180 -7.09 8.33 -43.56
CA ILE A 180 -8.35 8.96 -43.94
C ILE A 180 -9.51 8.59 -43.00
N ASP A 181 -9.40 7.40 -42.37
CA ASP A 181 -10.41 6.84 -41.48
C ASP A 181 -10.27 7.32 -40.03
N LEU A 182 -9.27 8.16 -39.71
CA LEU A 182 -9.16 8.75 -38.37
C LEU A 182 -10.37 9.61 -38.03
N CYS A 183 -10.64 9.74 -36.73
CA CYS A 183 -11.55 10.79 -36.25
C CYS A 183 -11.00 12.17 -36.62
N GLU A 184 -11.88 13.14 -36.87
CA GLU A 184 -11.49 14.43 -37.43
C GLU A 184 -10.51 15.18 -36.55
N GLU A 185 -10.71 15.16 -35.24
CA GLU A 185 -9.87 15.83 -34.26
C GLU A 185 -8.43 15.27 -34.25
N PHE A 186 -8.25 13.98 -34.53
CA PHE A 186 -6.93 13.38 -34.65
C PHE A 186 -6.20 13.76 -35.95
N LYS A 187 -6.89 14.31 -36.95
CA LYS A 187 -6.29 14.78 -38.21
C LYS A 187 -5.81 16.22 -38.15
N TYR A 188 -6.09 16.96 -37.08
CA TYR A 188 -5.64 18.33 -36.98
C TYR A 188 -4.12 18.39 -36.89
N SER A 189 -3.51 19.00 -37.90
CA SER A 189 -2.09 19.33 -37.85
C SER A 189 -1.85 20.43 -36.86
N THR A 190 -0.81 20.26 -36.06
CA THR A 190 -0.43 21.23 -35.02
C THR A 190 1.06 21.53 -35.08
N MET A 191 1.44 22.71 -34.63
CA MET A 191 2.81 23.19 -34.70
C MET A 191 3.73 22.56 -33.66
N ASP A 192 3.21 22.16 -32.51
CA ASP A 192 3.97 21.38 -31.54
C ASP A 192 4.35 19.99 -32.10
N ASN A 193 3.43 19.28 -32.77
CA ASN A 193 3.73 18.04 -33.49
C ASN A 193 4.74 18.28 -34.62
N SER A 194 4.50 19.31 -35.44
CA SER A 194 5.36 19.63 -36.59
C SER A 194 6.76 20.07 -36.19
N TYR A 195 6.88 20.87 -35.13
CA TYR A 195 8.17 21.32 -34.59
C TYR A 195 9.00 20.15 -34.06
N TYR A 196 8.44 19.32 -33.19
CA TYR A 196 9.18 18.20 -32.62
C TYR A 196 9.51 17.12 -33.65
N ALA A 197 8.66 16.92 -34.66
CA ALA A 197 8.97 16.02 -35.79
C ALA A 197 10.18 16.53 -36.59
N ILE A 198 10.17 17.79 -37.02
CA ILE A 198 11.28 18.37 -37.79
C ILE A 198 12.58 18.39 -36.97
N LEU A 199 12.50 18.73 -35.69
CA LEU A 199 13.65 18.70 -34.79
C LEU A 199 14.23 17.29 -34.65
N ALA A 200 13.39 16.28 -34.43
CA ALA A 200 13.85 14.91 -34.28
C ALA A 200 14.35 14.30 -35.60
N LEU A 201 13.74 14.63 -36.74
CA LEU A 201 14.23 14.24 -38.07
C LEU A 201 15.60 14.84 -38.37
N GLU A 202 15.84 16.10 -38.01
CA GLU A 202 17.16 16.73 -38.09
C GLU A 202 18.17 15.96 -37.23
N THR A 203 17.83 15.65 -35.97
CA THR A 203 18.67 14.86 -35.06
C THR A 203 18.99 13.46 -35.59
N LEU A 204 18.03 12.79 -36.23
CA LEU A 204 18.22 11.48 -36.85
C LEU A 204 19.02 11.53 -38.16
N GLY A 205 19.35 12.73 -38.66
CA GLY A 205 20.09 12.94 -39.89
C GLY A 205 19.27 12.63 -41.14
N ASP A 206 17.96 12.90 -41.12
CA ASP A 206 17.09 12.72 -42.29
C ASP A 206 17.54 13.59 -43.48
N ASP A 207 17.35 13.09 -44.70
CA ASP A 207 17.62 13.86 -45.91
C ASP A 207 16.35 14.59 -46.35
N PHE A 208 16.17 15.80 -45.82
CA PHE A 208 15.07 16.69 -46.18
C PHE A 208 14.92 16.95 -47.70
N ASN A 209 15.96 16.75 -48.51
CA ASN A 209 15.83 16.86 -49.97
C ASN A 209 14.95 15.77 -50.58
N SER A 210 14.72 14.67 -49.87
CA SER A 210 13.82 13.60 -50.31
C SER A 210 12.35 13.91 -50.04
N HIS A 211 12.05 14.99 -49.30
CA HIS A 211 10.71 15.38 -48.84
C HIS A 211 10.33 16.83 -49.22
N LEU A 212 10.85 17.35 -50.34
CA LEU A 212 10.67 18.77 -50.72
C LEU A 212 9.19 19.18 -50.91
N ILE A 213 8.33 18.26 -51.35
CA ILE A 213 6.90 18.55 -51.58
C ILE A 213 6.18 18.74 -50.24
N GLU A 214 6.48 17.86 -49.29
CA GLU A 214 5.98 17.87 -47.93
C GLU A 214 6.48 19.12 -47.20
N LEU A 215 7.75 19.49 -47.38
CA LEU A 215 8.33 20.70 -46.79
C LEU A 215 7.74 21.98 -47.36
N ASP A 216 7.53 22.08 -48.68
CA ASP A 216 6.83 23.22 -49.29
C ASP A 216 5.40 23.36 -48.72
N SER A 217 4.72 22.23 -48.51
CA SER A 217 3.38 22.20 -47.92
C SER A 217 3.39 22.63 -46.45
N LEU A 218 4.37 22.18 -45.67
CA LEU A 218 4.58 22.59 -44.28
C LEU A 218 4.85 24.09 -44.17
N VAL A 219 5.64 24.67 -45.06
CA VAL A 219 5.87 26.12 -45.10
C VAL A 219 4.56 26.87 -45.36
N ASN A 220 3.75 26.40 -46.31
CA ASN A 220 2.45 27.01 -46.59
C ASN A 220 1.50 26.90 -45.39
N PHE A 221 1.50 25.75 -44.69
CA PHE A 221 0.75 25.56 -43.45
C PHE A 221 1.18 26.56 -42.38
N ILE A 222 2.49 26.71 -42.11
CA ILE A 222 3.02 27.69 -41.15
C ILE A 222 2.63 29.12 -41.53
N GLN A 223 2.66 29.47 -42.81
CA GLN A 223 2.24 30.78 -43.29
C GLN A 223 0.74 31.04 -43.08
N ALA A 224 -0.10 30.01 -43.23
CA ALA A 224 -1.55 30.10 -43.02
C ALA A 224 -1.91 30.36 -41.54
N LEU A 225 -1.09 29.88 -40.61
CA LEU A 225 -1.25 30.14 -39.17
C LEU A 225 -0.92 31.58 -38.77
N GLN A 226 -0.27 32.36 -39.64
CA GLN A 226 0.08 33.74 -39.31
C GLN A 226 -1.10 34.71 -39.50
N TYR A 227 -1.43 35.47 -38.46
CA TYR A 227 -2.51 36.47 -38.52
C TYR A 227 -2.18 37.59 -39.50
N ALA A 228 -2.92 37.63 -40.62
CA ALA A 228 -2.69 38.58 -41.70
C ALA A 228 -3.48 39.90 -41.58
N ASN A 229 -4.50 39.99 -40.70
CA ASN A 229 -5.37 41.16 -40.61
C ASN A 229 -4.80 42.24 -39.67
N PRO A 230 -4.41 43.44 -40.16
CA PRO A 230 -3.83 44.50 -39.32
C PRO A 230 -4.76 45.06 -38.23
N SER A 231 -6.07 44.89 -38.37
CA SER A 231 -7.04 45.31 -37.35
C SER A 231 -7.17 44.34 -36.19
N ASP A 232 -6.64 43.12 -36.32
CA ASP A 232 -6.64 42.12 -35.27
C ASP A 232 -5.62 42.51 -34.19
N THR A 233 -5.98 42.33 -32.92
CA THR A 233 -5.04 42.52 -31.80
C THR A 233 -3.86 41.55 -31.89
N ASN A 234 -4.09 40.39 -32.50
CA ASN A 234 -3.10 39.34 -32.73
C ASN A 234 -2.37 39.45 -34.08
N PHE A 235 -2.55 40.55 -34.82
CA PHE A 235 -1.87 40.77 -36.10
C PHE A 235 -0.37 40.44 -36.05
N GLY A 236 0.05 39.53 -36.92
CA GLY A 236 1.43 39.06 -37.04
C GLY A 236 1.78 37.85 -36.17
N GLY A 237 1.00 37.54 -35.13
CA GLY A 237 1.14 36.34 -34.31
C GLY A 237 0.76 35.06 -35.07
N PHE A 238 0.94 33.91 -34.42
CA PHE A 238 0.71 32.60 -35.02
C PHE A 238 -0.21 31.75 -34.15
N ASP A 239 -1.14 31.05 -34.79
CA ASP A 239 -1.85 29.93 -34.16
C ASP A 239 -0.97 28.66 -34.14
N ASN A 240 -1.31 27.71 -33.27
CA ASN A 240 -0.73 26.38 -33.22
C ASN A 240 -1.36 25.44 -34.25
N SER A 241 -2.61 25.69 -34.64
CA SER A 241 -3.33 24.92 -35.66
C SER A 241 -4.41 25.76 -36.36
N GLU A 242 -4.85 25.34 -37.54
CA GLU A 242 -5.92 26.05 -38.28
C GLU A 242 -7.30 25.89 -37.63
N ALA A 243 -7.50 24.78 -36.91
CA ALA A 243 -8.67 24.54 -36.08
C ALA A 243 -8.34 24.86 -34.61
N PRO A 244 -9.33 25.26 -33.79
CA PRO A 244 -9.14 25.45 -32.36
C PRO A 244 -8.94 24.09 -31.69
N PHE A 245 -7.70 23.61 -31.66
CA PHE A 245 -7.32 22.32 -31.09
C PHE A 245 -6.25 22.52 -30.00
N PRO A 246 -6.64 22.43 -28.71
CA PRO A 246 -5.81 22.86 -27.60
C PRO A 246 -4.71 21.84 -27.23
N THR A 247 -3.63 21.74 -28.02
CA THR A 247 -2.47 20.89 -27.67
C THR A 247 -1.38 21.61 -26.87
N ILE A 248 -1.49 22.93 -26.72
CA ILE A 248 -0.60 23.75 -25.88
C ILE A 248 -1.42 24.68 -24.97
N TYR A 249 -0.85 25.08 -23.82
CA TYR A 249 -1.47 26.04 -22.89
C TYR A 249 -0.46 27.07 -22.37
N PRO A 250 -0.76 28.39 -22.39
CA PRO A 250 -2.06 29.00 -22.70
C PRO A 250 -2.43 28.94 -24.19
N TYR A 251 -3.73 29.07 -24.46
CA TYR A 251 -4.28 28.97 -25.83
C TYR A 251 -3.79 30.11 -26.73
N ASP A 252 -3.59 29.75 -28.00
CA ASP A 252 -3.06 30.55 -29.08
C ASP A 252 -4.01 31.70 -29.52
N PRO A 253 -3.46 32.74 -30.18
CA PRO A 253 -2.06 32.95 -30.53
C PRO A 253 -1.20 33.40 -29.33
N THR A 254 -0.02 32.80 -29.19
CA THR A 254 0.94 33.07 -28.11
C THR A 254 2.37 33.19 -28.64
N LEU A 255 3.30 33.66 -27.80
CA LEU A 255 4.73 33.57 -28.11
C LEU A 255 5.22 32.12 -28.20
N TRP A 256 4.54 31.17 -27.54
CA TRP A 256 4.87 29.76 -27.65
C TRP A 256 4.52 29.21 -29.05
N SER A 257 3.29 29.41 -29.54
CA SER A 257 2.93 28.98 -30.90
C SER A 257 3.79 29.67 -31.97
N ALA A 258 4.11 30.96 -31.78
CA ALA A 258 5.03 31.68 -32.65
C ALA A 258 6.46 31.09 -32.63
N TYR A 259 6.96 30.70 -31.46
CA TYR A 259 8.25 30.02 -31.36
C TYR A 259 8.26 28.71 -32.15
N LEU A 260 7.24 27.87 -32.00
CA LEU A 260 7.16 26.60 -32.72
C LEU A 260 7.20 26.84 -34.24
N CYS A 261 6.42 27.80 -34.76
CA CYS A 261 6.42 28.20 -36.17
C CYS A 261 7.79 28.68 -36.66
N ILE A 262 8.33 29.70 -35.99
CA ILE A 262 9.54 30.39 -36.46
C ILE A 262 10.78 29.52 -36.28
N LYS A 263 10.85 28.72 -35.21
CA LYS A 263 11.97 27.81 -34.98
C LYS A 263 11.96 26.63 -35.94
N THR A 264 10.80 26.09 -36.31
CA THR A 264 10.72 25.11 -37.42
C THR A 264 11.29 25.70 -38.72
N LEU A 265 10.94 26.94 -39.04
CA LEU A 265 11.49 27.61 -40.22
C LEU A 265 12.98 27.95 -40.09
N ASP A 266 13.48 28.21 -38.87
CA ASP A 266 14.91 28.40 -38.59
C ASP A 266 15.72 27.15 -38.92
N ILE A 267 15.28 25.99 -38.41
CA ILE A 267 15.87 24.67 -38.69
C ILE A 267 15.93 24.41 -40.20
N LEU A 268 14.85 24.74 -40.92
CA LEU A 268 14.78 24.58 -42.37
C LEU A 268 15.52 25.68 -43.17
N GLY A 269 16.01 26.75 -42.52
CA GLY A 269 16.65 27.89 -43.18
C GLY A 269 15.68 28.79 -43.98
N LEU A 270 14.40 28.81 -43.60
CA LEU A 270 13.28 29.41 -44.33
C LEU A 270 12.51 30.50 -43.55
N ILE A 271 13.10 31.09 -42.51
CA ILE A 271 12.46 32.17 -41.71
C ILE A 271 11.90 33.31 -42.58
N ASN A 272 12.58 33.66 -43.69
CA ASN A 272 12.18 34.77 -44.57
C ASN A 272 10.84 34.56 -45.30
N THR A 273 10.20 33.40 -45.13
CA THR A 273 8.89 33.08 -45.71
C THR A 273 7.73 33.73 -44.95
N ILE A 274 7.91 34.11 -43.68
CA ILE A 274 6.85 34.76 -42.89
C ILE A 274 6.71 36.25 -43.22
N ASN A 275 5.57 36.84 -42.86
CA ASN A 275 5.42 38.29 -42.83
C ASN A 275 6.17 38.88 -41.62
N MET A 276 7.47 39.08 -41.78
CA MET A 276 8.38 39.57 -40.75
C MET A 276 7.95 40.93 -40.18
N GLY A 277 7.43 41.82 -41.03
CA GLY A 277 6.96 43.14 -40.61
C GLY A 277 5.77 43.05 -39.66
N ALA A 278 4.80 42.19 -39.97
CA ALA A 278 3.65 41.95 -39.09
C ALA A 278 4.08 41.31 -37.76
N PHE A 279 4.95 40.31 -37.80
CA PHE A 279 5.40 39.64 -36.58
C PHE A 279 6.15 40.58 -35.62
N ARG A 280 6.98 41.49 -36.14
CA ARG A 280 7.64 42.50 -35.30
C ARG A 280 6.65 43.45 -34.62
N VAL A 281 5.52 43.76 -35.27
CA VAL A 281 4.43 44.52 -34.65
C VAL A 281 3.75 43.72 -33.54
N TYR A 282 3.62 42.40 -33.71
CA TYR A 282 3.11 41.52 -32.67
C TYR A 282 4.00 41.54 -31.42
N LEU A 283 5.32 41.39 -31.59
CA LEU A 283 6.30 41.49 -30.50
C LEU A 283 6.25 42.86 -29.79
N GLU A 284 6.15 43.95 -30.56
CA GLU A 284 6.03 45.31 -30.00
C GLU A 284 4.79 45.46 -29.09
N ARG A 285 3.66 44.86 -29.46
CA ARG A 285 2.43 44.91 -28.65
C ARG A 285 2.54 44.11 -27.36
N LEU A 286 3.26 42.99 -27.38
CA LEU A 286 3.44 42.14 -26.21
C LEU A 286 4.53 42.63 -25.27
N TYR A 287 5.42 43.53 -25.74
CA TYR A 287 6.49 44.08 -24.92
C TYR A 287 5.96 45.11 -23.91
N ASN A 288 6.14 44.82 -22.62
CA ASN A 288 5.86 45.75 -21.53
C ASN A 288 7.11 46.57 -21.20
N ALA A 289 7.23 47.77 -21.79
CA ALA A 289 8.37 48.66 -21.57
C ALA A 289 8.47 49.26 -20.15
N GLN A 290 7.44 49.13 -19.31
CA GLN A 290 7.47 49.61 -17.93
C GLN A 290 8.07 48.59 -16.97
N LEU A 291 7.76 47.32 -17.21
CA LEU A 291 8.16 46.20 -16.37
C LEU A 291 9.24 45.31 -17.01
N PHE A 292 9.63 45.63 -18.24
CA PHE A 292 10.71 44.99 -19.00
C PHE A 292 10.53 43.48 -19.23
N TYR A 293 9.34 43.07 -19.65
CA TYR A 293 9.06 41.68 -20.02
C TYR A 293 8.16 41.60 -21.26
N PHE A 294 8.07 40.42 -21.87
CA PHE A 294 7.09 40.14 -22.92
C PHE A 294 5.92 39.34 -22.35
N LYS A 295 4.70 39.82 -22.59
CA LYS A 295 3.48 39.05 -22.31
C LYS A 295 3.43 37.79 -23.18
N MET A 296 2.91 36.69 -22.65
CA MET A 296 2.79 35.44 -23.43
C MET A 296 1.80 35.57 -24.60
N GLY A 297 0.76 36.39 -24.48
CA GLY A 297 -0.24 36.66 -25.53
C GLY A 297 -1.21 37.77 -25.13
N ASN A 298 -2.08 38.20 -26.04
CA ASN A 298 -3.05 39.28 -25.77
C ASN A 298 -4.34 38.80 -25.07
N ASN A 299 -4.67 37.50 -25.18
CA ASN A 299 -5.96 36.93 -24.79
C ASN A 299 -5.85 36.04 -23.54
N LEU A 300 -5.10 36.49 -22.54
CA LEU A 300 -4.92 35.77 -21.28
C LEU A 300 -5.96 36.18 -20.24
N ALA A 301 -6.21 35.32 -19.25
CA ALA A 301 -7.14 35.62 -18.17
C ALA A 301 -6.64 36.78 -17.30
N ASN A 302 -5.34 36.80 -16.99
CA ASN A 302 -4.64 37.97 -16.47
C ASN A 302 -3.46 38.36 -17.38
N GLU A 303 -3.15 39.64 -17.43
CA GLU A 303 -2.07 40.15 -18.31
C GLU A 303 -0.68 39.62 -17.96
N ASP A 304 -0.47 39.22 -16.70
CA ASP A 304 0.81 38.70 -16.19
C ASP A 304 0.88 37.16 -16.22
N ASP A 305 -0.17 36.47 -16.66
CA ASP A 305 -0.14 35.00 -16.78
C ASP A 305 0.99 34.61 -17.75
N PHE A 306 1.84 33.69 -17.33
CA PHE A 306 2.99 33.21 -18.11
C PHE A 306 4.03 34.27 -18.50
N ASP A 307 4.10 35.41 -17.81
CA ASP A 307 5.01 36.52 -18.12
C ASP A 307 6.51 36.18 -18.07
N ILE A 308 6.93 35.32 -17.13
CA ILE A 308 8.32 34.82 -17.04
C ILE A 308 8.68 34.00 -18.29
N ILE A 309 7.81 33.06 -18.66
CA ILE A 309 7.98 32.22 -19.85
C ILE A 309 7.88 33.08 -21.12
N GLY A 310 6.94 34.02 -21.14
CA GLY A 310 6.72 34.97 -22.23
C GLY A 310 7.95 35.83 -22.48
N ALA A 311 8.61 36.31 -21.44
CA ALA A 311 9.89 37.01 -21.52
C ALA A 311 10.97 36.16 -22.17
N ALA A 312 11.08 34.88 -21.81
CA ALA A 312 12.05 33.95 -22.38
C ALA A 312 11.79 33.70 -23.88
N PHE A 313 10.55 33.41 -24.27
CA PHE A 313 10.20 33.28 -25.69
C PHE A 313 10.39 34.59 -26.47
N GLY A 314 9.98 35.72 -25.90
CA GLY A 314 10.09 37.04 -26.52
C GLY A 314 11.55 37.44 -26.79
N LEU A 315 12.46 37.16 -25.85
CA LEU A 315 13.90 37.33 -26.02
C LEU A 315 14.43 36.55 -27.23
N GLN A 316 14.10 35.26 -27.29
CA GLN A 316 14.55 34.36 -28.35
C GLN A 316 13.96 34.70 -29.71
N LEU A 317 12.65 34.98 -29.77
CA LEU A 317 11.96 35.39 -30.98
C LEU A 317 12.46 36.74 -31.50
N ALA A 318 12.82 37.66 -30.60
CA ALA A 318 13.42 38.92 -31.00
C ALA A 318 14.78 38.73 -31.70
N ASP A 319 15.61 37.80 -31.20
CA ASP A 319 16.90 37.46 -31.82
C ASP A 319 16.72 36.79 -33.18
N LEU A 320 15.87 35.77 -33.27
CA LEU A 320 15.60 35.05 -34.52
C LEU A 320 15.04 35.96 -35.62
N THR A 321 14.25 36.97 -35.23
CA THR A 321 13.57 37.86 -36.18
C THR A 321 14.23 39.22 -36.33
N GLY A 322 15.32 39.49 -35.61
CA GLY A 322 16.02 40.78 -35.62
C GLY A 322 15.14 41.96 -35.14
N TYR A 323 14.22 41.71 -34.21
CA TYR A 323 13.47 42.76 -33.53
C TYR A 323 14.37 43.44 -32.49
N ILE A 324 14.51 44.76 -32.53
CA ILE A 324 15.47 45.50 -31.68
C ILE A 324 14.80 46.58 -30.80
N TYR A 325 13.47 46.71 -30.84
CA TYR A 325 12.74 47.74 -30.11
C TYR A 325 12.28 47.23 -28.73
N TYR A 326 13.23 46.68 -27.97
CA TYR A 326 13.05 46.24 -26.59
C TYR A 326 14.36 46.40 -25.83
N GLU A 327 14.29 46.42 -24.50
CA GLU A 327 15.48 46.57 -23.67
C GLU A 327 16.02 45.19 -23.23
N ARG A 328 16.85 44.57 -24.08
CA ARG A 328 17.39 43.21 -23.90
C ARG A 328 17.90 42.91 -22.49
N GLU A 329 18.84 43.70 -21.99
CA GLU A 329 19.46 43.48 -20.67
C GLU A 329 18.43 43.50 -19.54
N TRP A 330 17.37 44.30 -19.68
CA TRP A 330 16.31 44.38 -18.67
C TRP A 330 15.35 43.21 -18.75
N VAL A 331 15.09 42.67 -19.94
CA VAL A 331 14.34 41.40 -20.10
C VAL A 331 15.13 40.23 -19.50
N ILE A 332 16.43 40.16 -19.75
CA ILE A 332 17.31 39.15 -19.13
C ILE A 332 17.27 39.31 -17.61
N ALA A 333 17.43 40.53 -17.09
CA ALA A 333 17.33 40.80 -15.66
C ALA A 333 15.97 40.43 -15.08
N PHE A 334 14.87 40.67 -15.79
CA PHE A 334 13.52 40.28 -15.38
C PHE A 334 13.43 38.75 -15.19
N ILE A 335 13.94 37.96 -16.14
CA ILE A 335 13.94 36.49 -16.04
C ILE A 335 14.71 36.04 -14.79
N PHE A 336 15.92 36.56 -14.57
CA PHE A 336 16.75 36.14 -13.42
C PHE A 336 16.24 36.63 -12.05
N ASN A 337 15.59 37.79 -12.01
CA ASN A 337 15.05 38.37 -10.78
C ASN A 337 13.75 37.69 -10.31
N ASN A 338 13.10 36.92 -11.17
CA ASN A 338 11.84 36.22 -10.87
C ASN A 338 12.04 34.70 -10.72
N ARG A 339 13.19 34.28 -10.20
CA ARG A 339 13.37 32.91 -9.72
C ARG A 339 12.62 32.70 -8.41
N ASN A 340 12.06 31.52 -8.25
CA ASN A 340 11.36 31.11 -7.04
C ASN A 340 12.36 30.73 -5.92
N PRO A 341 11.90 30.48 -4.69
CA PRO A 341 12.78 30.14 -3.56
C PRO A 341 13.65 28.88 -3.76
N LEU A 342 13.28 28.01 -4.70
CA LEU A 342 14.05 26.82 -5.08
C LEU A 342 15.18 27.15 -6.08
N GLY A 343 15.27 28.40 -6.56
CA GLY A 343 16.18 28.78 -7.63
C GLY A 343 15.74 28.35 -9.02
N LEU A 344 14.48 27.89 -9.17
CA LEU A 344 13.82 27.57 -10.43
C LEU A 344 12.93 28.73 -10.88
N TRP A 345 12.11 28.56 -11.93
CA TRP A 345 11.18 29.57 -12.41
C TRP A 345 9.73 29.15 -12.20
N ASN A 346 8.93 30.09 -11.72
CA ASN A 346 7.47 29.98 -11.78
C ASN A 346 6.98 30.25 -13.20
N SER A 347 5.75 29.80 -13.48
CA SER A 347 5.01 30.14 -14.68
C SER A 347 4.81 31.65 -14.78
N THR A 348 4.50 32.32 -13.66
CA THR A 348 4.18 33.76 -13.64
C THR A 348 4.69 34.45 -12.37
N THR A 349 4.80 35.77 -12.41
CA THR A 349 5.00 36.62 -11.22
C THR A 349 3.74 36.79 -10.35
N ALA A 350 2.55 36.46 -10.85
CA ALA A 350 1.29 36.68 -10.14
C ALA A 350 0.98 35.61 -9.07
N TYR A 351 1.40 34.38 -9.29
CA TYR A 351 1.14 33.24 -8.39
C TYR A 351 2.27 32.20 -8.45
N ASN A 352 2.45 31.48 -7.35
CA ASN A 352 3.53 30.50 -7.16
C ASN A 352 3.16 29.14 -7.76
N LEU A 353 3.09 29.06 -9.08
CA LEU A 353 2.95 27.81 -9.82
C LEU A 353 4.23 27.58 -10.62
N TYR A 354 4.84 26.41 -10.50
CA TYR A 354 5.98 26.02 -11.33
C TYR A 354 5.83 24.57 -11.77
N GLU A 355 6.10 24.30 -13.04
CA GLU A 355 6.16 22.95 -13.59
C GLU A 355 7.52 22.76 -14.27
N LEU A 356 7.91 21.51 -14.54
CA LEU A 356 9.22 21.24 -15.16
C LEU A 356 9.40 21.98 -16.48
N ILE A 357 8.30 22.10 -17.24
CA ILE A 357 8.27 22.80 -18.52
C ILE A 357 8.69 24.28 -18.38
N ASP A 358 8.46 24.90 -17.22
CA ASP A 358 8.71 26.32 -16.99
C ASP A 358 10.20 26.62 -17.04
N THR A 359 10.92 25.86 -16.22
CA THR A 359 12.38 25.90 -16.14
C THR A 359 12.99 25.45 -17.45
N PHE A 360 12.42 24.43 -18.11
CA PHE A 360 12.86 23.97 -19.42
C PHE A 360 12.80 25.10 -20.46
N GLN A 361 11.66 25.80 -20.58
CA GLN A 361 11.51 26.87 -21.58
C GLN A 361 12.48 28.03 -21.32
N VAL A 362 12.68 28.41 -20.05
CA VAL A 362 13.63 29.48 -19.68
C VAL A 362 15.07 29.06 -20.00
N ILE A 363 15.51 27.90 -19.53
CA ILE A 363 16.89 27.41 -19.74
C ILE A 363 17.18 27.21 -21.22
N ARG A 364 16.23 26.64 -21.98
CA ARG A 364 16.35 26.48 -23.43
C ARG A 364 16.51 27.82 -24.12
N ALA A 365 15.66 28.81 -23.80
CA ALA A 365 15.77 30.15 -24.37
C ALA A 365 17.11 30.82 -24.05
N LEU A 366 17.58 30.73 -22.80
CA LEU A 366 18.89 31.25 -22.40
C LEU A 366 20.05 30.57 -23.13
N ARG A 367 19.99 29.24 -23.33
CA ARG A 367 21.00 28.50 -24.10
C ARG A 367 21.02 28.93 -25.57
N GLU A 368 19.86 28.98 -26.21
CA GLU A 368 19.76 29.32 -27.64
C GLU A 368 20.11 30.78 -27.95
N THR A 369 19.91 31.69 -27.00
CA THR A 369 20.29 33.11 -27.12
C THR A 369 21.72 33.40 -26.69
N GLY A 370 22.45 32.39 -26.17
CA GLY A 370 23.82 32.54 -25.66
C GLY A 370 23.92 33.17 -24.27
N GLU A 371 22.80 33.42 -23.60
CA GLU A 371 22.71 34.08 -22.30
C GLU A 371 22.79 33.11 -21.11
N ILE A 372 22.88 31.79 -21.35
CA ILE A 372 23.00 30.78 -20.29
C ILE A 372 24.19 31.03 -19.35
N SER A 373 25.23 31.69 -19.88
CA SER A 373 26.42 32.06 -19.11
C SER A 373 26.15 32.98 -17.91
N HIS A 374 25.02 33.68 -17.91
CA HIS A 374 24.57 34.50 -16.78
C HIS A 374 24.31 33.69 -15.51
N LEU A 375 24.00 32.39 -15.62
CA LEU A 375 23.89 31.51 -14.47
C LEU A 375 25.23 31.43 -13.70
N TYR A 376 26.35 31.33 -14.42
CA TYR A 376 27.67 31.21 -13.81
C TYR A 376 28.17 32.51 -13.15
N ASN A 377 27.48 33.63 -13.35
CA ASN A 377 27.79 34.90 -12.68
C ASN A 377 27.35 34.90 -11.22
N TYR A 378 26.48 33.98 -10.83
CA TYR A 378 26.02 33.76 -9.48
C TYR A 378 26.58 32.43 -8.97
N TYR A 379 27.04 32.39 -7.72
CA TYR A 379 27.79 31.24 -7.21
C TYR A 379 26.89 30.02 -7.06
N ASN A 380 27.20 28.95 -7.81
CA ASN A 380 26.56 27.62 -7.78
C ASN A 380 25.11 27.55 -8.30
N ASP A 381 24.64 28.51 -9.09
CA ASP A 381 23.27 28.49 -9.62
C ASP A 381 22.97 27.21 -10.44
N GLU A 382 23.95 26.73 -11.22
CA GLU A 382 23.82 25.47 -11.95
C GLU A 382 23.66 24.26 -11.04
N THR A 383 24.30 24.27 -9.87
CA THR A 383 24.17 23.18 -8.88
C THR A 383 22.82 23.27 -8.18
N VAL A 384 22.35 24.47 -7.84
CA VAL A 384 21.01 24.67 -7.25
C VAL A 384 19.91 24.19 -8.20
N ILE A 385 20.01 24.52 -9.49
CA ILE A 385 19.04 24.05 -10.49
C ILE A 385 19.09 22.52 -10.58
N PHE A 386 20.29 21.93 -10.73
CA PHE A 386 20.46 20.48 -10.79
C PHE A 386 19.85 19.77 -9.57
N ASP A 387 20.24 20.18 -8.36
CA ASP A 387 19.77 19.60 -7.11
C ASP A 387 18.25 19.67 -7.00
N ASN A 388 17.63 20.78 -7.42
CA ASN A 388 16.17 20.92 -7.37
C ASN A 388 15.44 20.13 -8.46
N ILE A 389 16.04 19.91 -9.64
CA ILE A 389 15.49 19.03 -10.67
C ILE A 389 15.53 17.57 -10.18
N GLU A 390 16.67 17.12 -9.65
CA GLU A 390 16.83 15.79 -9.06
C GLU A 390 15.94 15.60 -7.83
N GLU A 391 15.85 16.58 -6.94
CA GLU A 391 15.07 16.44 -5.72
C GLU A 391 13.56 16.45 -6.01
N ASN A 392 13.07 17.32 -6.90
CA ASN A 392 11.64 17.61 -7.00
C ASN A 392 10.93 16.96 -8.19
N PHE A 393 11.65 16.59 -9.25
CA PHE A 393 11.06 16.07 -10.49
C PHE A 393 11.56 14.67 -10.87
N LYS A 394 12.70 14.20 -10.35
CA LYS A 394 13.11 12.80 -10.50
C LYS A 394 12.12 11.91 -9.76
N GLN A 395 11.60 10.87 -10.43
CA GLN A 395 10.64 9.93 -9.86
C GLN A 395 10.97 8.52 -10.34
N ILE A 396 11.06 7.54 -9.45
CA ILE A 396 11.22 6.09 -9.71
C ILE A 396 12.29 5.76 -10.78
N LYS A 397 11.92 5.80 -12.06
CA LYS A 397 12.76 5.41 -13.21
C LYS A 397 13.18 6.61 -14.08
N GLY A 398 12.38 7.67 -14.16
CA GLY A 398 12.56 8.83 -15.04
C GLY A 398 12.34 10.16 -14.30
N TYR A 399 11.71 11.12 -14.99
CA TYR A 399 11.28 12.40 -14.41
C TYR A 399 9.79 12.61 -14.65
N SER A 400 9.12 13.36 -13.77
CA SER A 400 7.72 13.78 -13.90
C SER A 400 7.61 15.25 -14.33
N LEU A 401 6.49 15.60 -14.96
CA LEU A 401 6.17 16.98 -15.34
C LEU A 401 5.83 17.86 -14.13
N VAL A 402 5.35 17.23 -13.05
CA VAL A 402 4.86 17.88 -11.84
C VAL A 402 5.83 17.63 -10.68
N SER A 403 6.04 18.66 -9.86
CA SER A 403 6.91 18.58 -8.69
C SER A 403 6.28 17.74 -7.58
N LYS A 404 7.07 16.91 -6.87
CA LYS A 404 6.65 16.17 -5.66
C LYS A 404 6.06 17.03 -4.55
N GLN A 405 6.27 18.35 -4.61
CA GLN A 405 5.73 19.32 -3.64
C GLN A 405 4.24 19.60 -3.82
N TYR A 406 3.71 19.32 -5.02
CA TYR A 406 2.28 19.27 -5.23
C TYR A 406 1.82 17.90 -4.77
N TYR A 407 0.81 17.86 -3.91
CA TYR A 407 0.28 16.60 -3.41
C TYR A 407 -1.23 16.61 -3.35
N SER A 408 -1.77 15.41 -3.44
CA SER A 408 -3.21 15.20 -3.51
C SER A 408 -3.84 15.20 -2.12
N LEU A 409 -5.13 15.50 -2.09
CA LEU A 409 -5.99 15.28 -0.93
C LEU A 409 -6.09 13.79 -0.59
N GLU A 410 -5.93 12.93 -1.59
CA GLU A 410 -5.89 11.48 -1.44
C GLU A 410 -4.67 11.03 -0.63
N LEU A 411 -3.46 11.48 -0.99
CA LEU A 411 -2.25 11.22 -0.18
C LEU A 411 -2.43 11.70 1.26
N MET A 412 -2.98 12.91 1.44
CA MET A 412 -3.25 13.45 2.78
C MET A 412 -4.22 12.57 3.56
N HIS A 413 -5.32 12.17 2.93
CA HIS A 413 -6.33 11.30 3.53
C HIS A 413 -5.73 9.94 3.90
N THR A 414 -5.03 9.27 3.00
CA THR A 414 -4.34 8.00 3.25
C THR A 414 -3.47 8.09 4.50
N ILE A 415 -2.56 9.07 4.55
CA ILE A 415 -1.63 9.20 5.68
C ILE A 415 -2.40 9.46 6.98
N VAL A 416 -3.30 10.45 6.99
CA VAL A 416 -4.06 10.79 8.20
C VAL A 416 -4.87 9.58 8.69
N ARG A 417 -5.48 8.82 7.77
CA ARG A 417 -6.24 7.62 8.10
C ARG A 417 -5.38 6.48 8.59
N ALA A 418 -4.21 6.23 8.00
CA ALA A 418 -3.29 5.20 8.48
C ALA A 418 -2.82 5.50 9.92
N PHE A 419 -2.43 6.75 10.20
CA PHE A 419 -2.08 7.19 11.56
C PHE A 419 -3.28 7.09 12.52
N HIS A 420 -4.49 7.42 12.06
CA HIS A 420 -5.70 7.26 12.87
C HIS A 420 -6.00 5.79 13.19
N THR A 421 -5.89 4.88 12.20
CA THR A 421 -6.09 3.43 12.36
C THR A 421 -5.15 2.83 13.41
N TYR A 422 -3.89 3.28 13.45
CA TYR A 422 -2.91 2.84 14.45
C TYR A 422 -2.99 3.59 15.79
N GLY A 423 -3.94 4.53 15.97
CA GLY A 423 -4.02 5.36 17.18
C GLY A 423 -2.86 6.36 17.35
N ARG A 424 -2.07 6.55 16.28
CA ARG A 424 -0.88 7.41 16.19
C ARG A 424 -1.18 8.84 15.74
N ILE A 425 -2.45 9.18 15.52
CA ILE A 425 -2.88 10.49 14.99
C ILE A 425 -2.30 11.70 15.76
N GLN A 426 -2.00 11.52 17.06
CA GLN A 426 -1.40 12.55 17.90
C GLN A 426 0.04 12.92 17.49
N GLU A 427 0.76 12.03 16.80
CA GLU A 427 2.10 12.29 16.25
C GLU A 427 2.04 13.35 15.13
N LEU A 428 0.87 13.52 14.50
CA LEU A 428 0.60 14.54 13.48
C LEU A 428 0.02 15.85 14.05
N ASN A 429 -0.18 15.97 15.37
CA ASN A 429 -0.86 17.12 16.00
C ASN A 429 -0.27 18.47 15.63
N SER A 430 1.07 18.57 15.57
CA SER A 430 1.77 19.82 15.24
C SER A 430 1.44 20.32 13.82
N PHE A 431 0.90 19.44 12.98
CA PHE A 431 0.55 19.70 11.60
C PHE A 431 -0.95 19.95 11.38
N PHE A 432 -1.81 19.62 12.34
CA PHE A 432 -3.26 19.79 12.21
C PHE A 432 -3.68 21.21 11.82
N PRO A 433 -3.10 22.30 12.35
CA PRO A 433 -3.45 23.66 11.89
C PRO A 433 -3.22 23.84 10.39
N LYS A 434 -2.09 23.36 9.87
CA LYS A 434 -1.76 23.45 8.45
C LYS A 434 -2.62 22.53 7.60
N LEU A 435 -2.91 21.31 8.05
CA LEU A 435 -3.84 20.39 7.37
C LEU A 435 -5.21 21.04 7.24
N TYR A 436 -5.71 21.63 8.33
CA TYR A 436 -6.99 22.32 8.36
C TYR A 436 -7.00 23.52 7.38
N GLU A 437 -5.98 24.39 7.43
CA GLU A 437 -5.84 25.51 6.50
C GLU A 437 -5.78 25.07 5.03
N ARG A 438 -5.08 23.96 4.74
CA ARG A 438 -5.00 23.38 3.39
C ARG A 438 -6.36 22.87 2.93
N ILE A 439 -7.09 22.13 3.75
CA ILE A 439 -8.44 21.65 3.39
C ILE A 439 -9.42 22.83 3.22
N MET A 440 -9.31 23.87 4.06
CA MET A 440 -10.08 25.10 3.85
C MET A 440 -9.79 25.74 2.50
N TYR A 441 -8.52 25.78 2.09
CA TYR A 441 -8.12 26.33 0.80
C TYR A 441 -8.67 25.51 -0.39
N LEU A 442 -8.87 24.21 -0.20
CA LEU A 442 -9.47 23.34 -1.22
C LEU A 442 -10.98 23.54 -1.39
N TYR A 443 -11.67 24.07 -0.37
CA TYR A 443 -13.12 24.21 -0.37
C TYR A 443 -13.58 25.41 -1.20
N ASN A 444 -14.37 25.16 -2.24
CA ASN A 444 -15.05 26.20 -3.00
C ASN A 444 -16.37 26.57 -2.33
N TYR A 445 -16.49 27.83 -1.92
CA TYR A 445 -17.69 28.42 -1.32
C TYR A 445 -17.94 29.82 -1.94
N ARG A 446 -18.05 29.92 -3.26
CA ARG A 446 -18.29 31.24 -3.88
C ARG A 446 -19.66 31.81 -3.47
N THR A 447 -19.71 33.12 -3.29
CA THR A 447 -20.92 33.93 -3.02
C THR A 447 -21.42 34.63 -4.31
N GLY A 448 -21.31 33.94 -5.46
CA GLY A 448 -21.40 34.53 -6.81
C GLY A 448 -22.62 34.08 -7.62
N ALA A 449 -22.62 34.31 -8.94
CA ALA A 449 -23.76 33.97 -9.80
C ALA A 449 -23.91 32.45 -10.11
N ILE A 450 -22.96 31.62 -9.66
CA ILE A 450 -22.96 30.16 -9.79
C ILE A 450 -22.36 29.62 -8.49
N ASP A 451 -23.23 29.11 -7.60
CA ASP A 451 -22.86 28.59 -6.28
C ASP A 451 -22.74 27.06 -6.38
N TRP A 452 -21.53 26.54 -6.63
CA TRP A 452 -21.23 25.12 -6.48
C TRP A 452 -20.25 24.90 -5.34
N TYR A 453 -20.58 23.97 -4.45
CA TYR A 453 -19.85 23.62 -3.26
C TYR A 453 -19.13 22.30 -3.48
N TYR A 454 -17.80 22.32 -3.37
CA TYR A 454 -16.96 21.14 -3.58
C TYR A 454 -15.57 21.35 -3.02
N PHE A 455 -14.82 20.25 -2.89
CA PHE A 455 -13.39 20.29 -2.57
C PHE A 455 -12.55 19.98 -3.81
N ASN A 456 -11.51 20.76 -4.06
CA ASN A 456 -10.46 20.39 -5.01
C ASN A 456 -9.60 19.24 -4.45
N GLY A 457 -9.09 18.38 -5.33
CA GLY A 457 -8.24 17.25 -4.96
C GLY A 457 -6.75 17.59 -4.79
N TRP A 458 -6.30 18.83 -5.00
CA TRP A 458 -4.89 19.17 -5.19
C TRP A 458 -4.40 20.35 -4.39
N ILE A 459 -3.23 20.20 -3.75
CA ILE A 459 -2.66 21.18 -2.85
C ILE A 459 -1.28 21.63 -3.35
N ASN A 460 -1.08 22.94 -3.35
CA ASN A 460 0.23 23.58 -3.53
C ASN A 460 0.85 23.86 -2.14
N ASN A 461 2.13 23.54 -1.96
CA ASN A 461 2.84 23.72 -0.69
C ASN A 461 3.29 25.17 -0.42
N ASP A 462 3.30 26.06 -1.42
CA ASP A 462 3.77 27.42 -1.21
C ASP A 462 2.80 28.26 -0.36
N TYR A 463 3.23 28.49 0.88
CA TYR A 463 2.54 29.22 1.95
C TYR A 463 2.45 30.74 1.68
N TYR A 464 3.13 31.26 0.67
CA TYR A 464 3.11 32.68 0.33
C TYR A 464 2.04 32.95 -0.72
N GLY A 465 0.92 33.46 -0.24
CA GLY A 465 -0.32 33.62 -0.97
C GLY A 465 -0.18 34.26 -2.35
N SER A 466 -1.03 33.76 -3.26
CA SER A 466 -1.63 34.62 -4.27
C SER A 466 -2.12 35.90 -3.57
N LEU A 467 -1.64 37.06 -4.04
CA LEU A 467 -2.06 38.40 -3.62
C LEU A 467 -3.58 38.63 -3.84
N TYR A 468 -4.27 37.69 -4.49
CA TYR A 468 -5.68 37.76 -4.83
C TYR A 468 -6.46 36.60 -4.21
N PRO A 469 -6.94 36.78 -2.97
CA PRO A 469 -7.97 35.99 -2.32
C PRO A 469 -9.13 35.47 -3.19
N GLU A 470 -9.41 36.16 -4.27
CA GLU A 470 -10.63 36.08 -5.08
C GLU A 470 -10.41 35.23 -6.35
N LEU A 471 -9.14 34.99 -6.73
CA LEU A 471 -8.71 34.16 -7.87
C LEU A 471 -8.38 32.71 -7.45
N ARG A 472 -8.39 32.42 -6.15
CA ARG A 472 -7.91 31.19 -5.47
C ARG A 472 -8.42 29.83 -5.98
N ALA A 473 -9.58 29.76 -6.63
CA ALA A 473 -10.11 28.50 -7.16
C ALA A 473 -9.36 28.00 -8.41
N TRP A 474 -8.48 28.82 -8.99
CA TRP A 474 -7.77 28.57 -10.25
C TRP A 474 -6.28 28.25 -10.04
N ASP A 475 -5.77 28.38 -8.81
CA ASP A 475 -4.33 28.45 -8.46
C ASP A 475 -3.54 27.14 -8.63
N VAL A 476 -4.20 26.02 -8.93
CA VAL A 476 -3.52 24.79 -9.37
C VAL A 476 -4.11 24.31 -10.70
N ASN A 477 -4.07 25.17 -11.70
CA ASN A 477 -4.25 24.78 -13.09
C ASN A 477 -2.90 24.30 -13.65
N PHE A 478 -2.52 23.06 -13.32
CA PHE A 478 -1.37 22.43 -13.98
C PHE A 478 -1.54 22.50 -15.49
N ARG A 479 -0.51 22.95 -16.20
CA ARG A 479 -0.44 22.79 -17.66
C ARG A 479 -0.23 21.33 -18.01
N SER A 480 0.60 20.67 -17.22
CA SER A 480 0.94 19.27 -17.31
C SER A 480 0.09 18.49 -16.33
N ARG A 481 -1.08 18.01 -16.78
CA ARG A 481 -1.96 17.26 -15.89
C ARG A 481 -1.46 15.83 -15.69
N PRO A 482 -1.15 15.42 -14.45
CA PRO A 482 -0.72 14.06 -14.16
C PRO A 482 -1.89 13.10 -14.46
N LEU A 483 -1.62 12.08 -15.27
CA LEU A 483 -2.66 11.19 -15.80
C LEU A 483 -3.36 10.37 -14.72
N GLU A 484 -2.61 9.97 -13.70
CA GLU A 484 -2.97 9.11 -12.58
C GLU A 484 -4.14 9.67 -11.75
N PHE A 485 -4.40 10.97 -11.87
CA PHE A 485 -5.37 11.67 -11.02
C PHE A 485 -6.40 12.48 -11.80
N PHE A 486 -6.17 12.70 -13.10
CA PHE A 486 -7.02 13.56 -13.91
C PHE A 486 -7.40 12.85 -15.17
N SER A 487 -8.67 12.50 -15.25
CA SER A 487 -9.36 11.85 -16.34
C SER A 487 -10.78 12.40 -16.35
N ASP A 488 -11.20 13.01 -17.45
CA ASP A 488 -12.57 13.52 -17.54
C ASP A 488 -13.56 12.37 -17.80
N ARG A 489 -13.13 11.19 -18.27
CA ARG A 489 -13.94 9.99 -18.47
C ARG A 489 -13.08 8.76 -18.37
N TYR A 490 -13.67 7.60 -18.08
CA TYR A 490 -12.95 6.33 -18.09
C TYR A 490 -12.08 6.14 -19.34
N HIS A 491 -10.78 5.99 -19.13
CA HIS A 491 -9.80 5.66 -20.17
C HIS A 491 -9.42 4.18 -20.05
N THR A 492 -9.71 3.37 -21.07
CA THR A 492 -9.55 1.91 -21.04
C THR A 492 -8.11 1.43 -20.84
N GLU A 493 -7.11 2.12 -21.40
CA GLU A 493 -5.71 1.66 -21.27
C GLU A 493 -5.03 2.13 -19.97
N THR A 494 -5.61 3.11 -19.26
CA THR A 494 -5.07 3.62 -17.99
C THR A 494 -5.97 3.30 -16.79
N ASN A 495 -7.19 2.80 -17.03
CA ASN A 495 -8.21 2.49 -16.02
C ASN A 495 -8.62 3.68 -15.13
N GLU A 496 -8.52 4.92 -15.61
CA GLU A 496 -8.71 6.12 -14.79
C GLU A 496 -10.08 6.78 -14.98
N ILE A 497 -10.76 7.10 -13.87
CA ILE A 497 -11.99 7.95 -13.88
C ILE A 497 -11.85 9.26 -13.08
N GLY A 498 -10.64 9.59 -12.60
CA GLY A 498 -10.41 10.62 -11.58
C GLY A 498 -10.66 12.06 -12.04
N LEU A 499 -11.58 12.78 -11.40
CA LEU A 499 -11.80 14.21 -11.66
C LEU A 499 -11.14 15.10 -10.61
N ARG A 500 -10.76 16.32 -11.02
CA ARG A 500 -10.17 17.35 -10.14
C ARG A 500 -10.99 17.63 -8.88
N TYR A 501 -12.31 17.59 -9.03
CA TYR A 501 -13.27 17.78 -7.95
C TYR A 501 -14.46 16.85 -8.19
N SER A 502 -14.82 16.08 -7.17
CA SER A 502 -15.90 15.11 -7.24
C SER A 502 -16.44 14.79 -5.85
N HIS A 503 -17.41 13.87 -5.78
CA HIS A 503 -17.83 13.30 -4.51
C HIS A 503 -16.70 12.58 -3.78
N LYS A 504 -15.72 11.99 -4.48
CA LYS A 504 -14.51 11.39 -3.88
C LYS A 504 -13.72 12.46 -3.11
N THR A 505 -13.36 13.57 -3.74
CA THR A 505 -12.60 14.64 -3.06
C THR A 505 -13.37 15.24 -1.89
N SER A 506 -14.70 15.33 -2.00
CA SER A 506 -15.55 15.80 -0.90
C SER A 506 -15.52 14.83 0.30
N PHE A 507 -15.67 13.52 0.06
CA PHE A 507 -15.55 12.51 1.10
C PHE A 507 -14.16 12.54 1.78
N LEU A 508 -13.09 12.52 0.98
CA LEU A 508 -11.70 12.49 1.49
C LEU A 508 -11.41 13.70 2.39
N ALA A 509 -11.87 14.90 2.02
CA ALA A 509 -11.74 16.10 2.84
C ALA A 509 -12.49 15.98 4.17
N LEU A 510 -13.77 15.59 4.12
CA LEU A 510 -14.63 15.49 5.30
C LEU A 510 -14.12 14.41 6.28
N ASP A 511 -13.69 13.26 5.77
CA ASP A 511 -13.17 12.16 6.59
C ASP A 511 -11.80 12.52 7.20
N THR A 512 -10.96 13.24 6.46
CA THR A 512 -9.70 13.77 7.00
C THR A 512 -9.97 14.79 8.11
N LEU A 513 -10.91 15.72 7.90
CA LEU A 513 -11.34 16.69 8.93
C LEU A 513 -11.91 15.98 10.17
N LYS A 514 -12.63 14.87 9.98
CA LYS A 514 -13.15 14.05 11.08
C LYS A 514 -11.99 13.42 11.87
N ALA A 515 -11.04 12.80 11.19
CA ALA A 515 -9.89 12.13 11.81
C ALA A 515 -9.01 13.08 12.63
N ILE A 516 -8.92 14.37 12.24
CA ILE A 516 -8.19 15.41 13.00
C ILE A 516 -9.06 16.23 13.94
N PHE A 517 -10.30 15.81 14.20
CA PHE A 517 -11.26 16.47 15.12
C PHE A 517 -11.62 17.92 14.74
N LYS A 518 -11.68 18.24 13.44
CA LYS A 518 -12.00 19.57 12.90
C LYS A 518 -13.30 19.67 12.10
N LEU A 519 -13.97 18.55 11.80
CA LEU A 519 -15.18 18.54 10.97
C LEU A 519 -16.30 19.45 11.52
N SER A 520 -16.63 19.35 12.82
CA SER A 520 -17.67 20.19 13.44
C SER A 520 -17.32 21.68 13.43
N TYR A 521 -16.04 22.01 13.61
CA TYR A 521 -15.56 23.38 13.52
C TYR A 521 -15.68 23.91 12.09
N PHE A 522 -15.30 23.10 11.09
CA PHE A 522 -15.45 23.45 9.68
C PHE A 522 -16.92 23.72 9.31
N HIS A 523 -17.84 22.85 9.74
CA HIS A 523 -19.28 23.01 9.52
C HIS A 523 -19.81 24.35 10.07
N SER A 524 -19.33 24.78 11.25
CA SER A 524 -19.73 26.06 11.86
C SER A 524 -19.35 27.28 11.02
N GLN A 525 -18.34 27.16 10.14
CA GLN A 525 -17.86 28.26 9.31
C GLN A 525 -18.46 28.27 7.90
N TYR A 526 -18.74 27.08 7.34
CA TYR A 526 -18.99 26.91 5.91
C TYR A 526 -20.35 26.32 5.53
N ASP A 527 -21.20 25.97 6.50
CA ASP A 527 -22.52 25.34 6.31
C ASP A 527 -22.52 24.20 5.27
N LEU A 528 -22.21 22.99 5.74
CA LEU A 528 -22.17 21.78 4.91
C LEU A 528 -23.53 21.38 4.31
N SER A 529 -24.64 22.01 4.71
CA SER A 529 -25.96 21.72 4.14
C SER A 529 -25.98 21.99 2.62
N ARG A 530 -25.25 23.01 2.17
CA ARG A 530 -25.14 23.34 0.74
C ARG A 530 -24.35 22.32 -0.07
N LEU A 531 -23.28 21.79 0.52
CA LEU A 531 -22.55 20.67 -0.08
C LEU A 531 -23.45 19.43 -0.19
N ALA A 532 -24.26 19.14 0.83
CA ALA A 532 -25.22 18.04 0.77
C ALA A 532 -26.27 18.25 -0.34
N GLU A 533 -26.82 19.46 -0.49
CA GLU A 533 -27.74 19.81 -1.58
C GLU A 533 -27.10 19.55 -2.96
N ASP A 534 -25.86 20.01 -3.18
CA ASP A 534 -25.14 19.78 -4.45
C ASP A 534 -24.87 18.30 -4.73
N ILE A 535 -24.59 17.51 -3.68
CA ILE A 535 -24.43 16.05 -3.82
C ILE A 535 -25.77 15.42 -4.20
N ILE A 536 -26.87 15.80 -3.55
CA ILE A 536 -28.21 15.26 -3.83
C ILE A 536 -28.65 15.60 -5.26
N ASP A 537 -28.45 16.85 -5.67
CA ASP A 537 -28.87 17.36 -6.97
C ASP A 537 -28.05 16.80 -8.13
N SER A 538 -26.85 16.26 -7.87
CA SER A 538 -26.04 15.57 -8.88
C SER A 538 -26.61 14.19 -9.27
N GLN A 539 -27.65 13.69 -8.62
CA GLN A 539 -28.30 12.45 -9.02
C GLN A 539 -28.89 12.56 -10.44
N PHE A 540 -28.59 11.57 -11.29
CA PHE A 540 -29.03 11.52 -12.67
C PHE A 540 -30.42 10.86 -12.78
N LEU A 541 -31.47 11.69 -12.85
CA LEU A 541 -32.88 11.23 -12.80
C LEU A 541 -33.60 11.24 -14.15
N GLU A 542 -32.88 11.03 -15.26
CA GLU A 542 -33.45 10.97 -16.60
C GLU A 542 -33.84 9.53 -17.00
N SER A 543 -35.10 9.16 -16.78
CA SER A 543 -35.59 7.77 -16.95
C SER A 543 -35.47 7.17 -18.36
N SER A 544 -35.16 7.96 -19.38
CA SER A 544 -34.93 7.48 -20.76
C SER A 544 -33.53 6.92 -20.98
N TYR A 545 -32.62 7.09 -20.03
CA TYR A 545 -31.21 6.71 -20.13
C TYR A 545 -30.90 5.48 -19.28
N PRO A 546 -29.91 4.66 -19.69
CA PRO A 546 -29.55 3.44 -18.98
C PRO A 546 -29.01 3.71 -17.57
N ASN A 547 -28.28 4.81 -17.36
CA ASN A 547 -27.67 5.13 -16.07
C ASN A 547 -28.60 5.90 -15.11
N TYR A 548 -29.92 5.84 -15.34
CA TYR A 548 -30.93 6.44 -14.46
C TYR A 548 -30.77 5.99 -13.00
N GLY A 549 -30.62 6.96 -12.10
CA GLY A 549 -30.57 6.75 -10.65
C GLY A 549 -29.19 6.86 -10.03
N GLY A 550 -28.12 6.72 -10.81
CA GLY A 550 -26.75 6.94 -10.34
C GLY A 550 -26.42 8.43 -10.16
N PHE A 551 -25.24 8.73 -9.63
CA PHE A 551 -24.75 10.09 -9.40
C PHE A 551 -23.73 10.46 -10.47
N VAL A 552 -23.84 11.66 -11.03
CA VAL A 552 -22.70 12.25 -11.76
C VAL A 552 -21.68 12.76 -10.73
N PRO A 553 -20.42 13.01 -11.11
CA PRO A 553 -19.33 13.24 -10.15
C PRO A 553 -19.45 14.54 -9.34
N ASN A 554 -20.11 15.56 -9.90
CA ASN A 554 -20.28 16.88 -9.29
C ASN A 554 -21.41 17.68 -9.97
N MET A 555 -21.78 18.82 -9.37
CA MET A 555 -22.86 19.69 -9.84
C MET A 555 -22.53 20.47 -11.13
N TRP A 556 -21.23 20.67 -11.45
CA TRP A 556 -20.83 21.27 -12.74
C TRP A 556 -21.24 20.37 -13.90
N ILE A 557 -20.93 19.06 -13.84
CA ILE A 557 -21.31 18.09 -14.86
C ILE A 557 -22.83 18.06 -15.02
N LYS A 558 -23.54 17.99 -13.89
CA LYS A 558 -25.00 17.94 -13.85
C LYS A 558 -25.67 19.14 -14.54
N SER A 559 -25.09 20.33 -14.37
CA SER A 559 -25.72 21.59 -14.80
C SER A 559 -25.20 22.14 -16.13
N LYS A 560 -24.03 21.68 -16.62
CA LYS A 560 -23.39 22.23 -17.83
C LYS A 560 -23.36 21.29 -19.03
N LEU A 561 -23.35 19.97 -18.83
CA LEU A 561 -23.25 19.02 -19.92
C LEU A 561 -24.64 18.61 -20.45
N SER A 562 -24.69 18.14 -21.71
CA SER A 562 -25.90 17.56 -22.29
C SER A 562 -26.30 16.28 -21.55
N LEU A 563 -27.56 15.83 -21.69
CA LEU A 563 -28.01 14.60 -21.01
C LEU A 563 -27.25 13.36 -21.47
N ASP A 564 -26.91 13.26 -22.76
CA ASP A 564 -26.06 12.19 -23.30
C ASP A 564 -24.68 12.21 -22.63
N ALA A 565 -24.07 13.40 -22.52
CA ALA A 565 -22.79 13.55 -21.87
C ALA A 565 -22.88 13.24 -20.38
N GLN A 566 -23.92 13.69 -19.66
CA GLN A 566 -24.11 13.36 -18.24
C GLN A 566 -24.24 11.85 -18.00
N ASN A 567 -25.00 11.15 -18.85
CA ASN A 567 -25.19 9.71 -18.75
C ASN A 567 -23.85 8.96 -18.77
N ASP A 568 -22.91 9.39 -19.59
CA ASP A 568 -21.59 8.75 -19.72
C ASP A 568 -20.66 9.00 -18.52
N PHE A 569 -21.01 9.89 -17.60
CA PHE A 569 -20.23 10.20 -16.39
C PHE A 569 -20.79 9.54 -15.12
N VAL A 570 -21.82 8.72 -15.26
CA VAL A 570 -22.41 8.00 -14.12
C VAL A 570 -21.64 6.70 -13.89
N TYR A 571 -20.87 6.68 -12.82
CA TYR A 571 -20.09 5.52 -12.38
C TYR A 571 -20.48 5.12 -10.95
N LEU A 572 -20.37 3.83 -10.61
CA LEU A 572 -20.71 3.35 -9.27
C LEU A 572 -19.84 3.98 -8.19
N GLU A 573 -18.57 4.25 -8.48
CA GLU A 573 -17.64 4.90 -7.56
C GLU A 573 -18.16 6.27 -7.08
N TYR A 574 -18.70 7.08 -7.99
CA TYR A 574 -19.27 8.38 -7.62
C TYR A 574 -20.55 8.24 -6.80
N CYS A 575 -21.33 7.17 -7.01
CA CYS A 575 -22.45 6.85 -6.13
C CYS A 575 -21.96 6.46 -4.73
N TYR A 576 -20.92 5.62 -4.64
CA TYR A 576 -20.30 5.21 -3.38
C TYR A 576 -19.82 6.43 -2.58
N PHE A 577 -19.01 7.30 -3.19
CA PHE A 577 -18.49 8.47 -2.49
C PHE A 577 -19.56 9.54 -2.20
N ALA A 578 -20.60 9.69 -3.04
CA ALA A 578 -21.72 10.56 -2.72
C ALA A 578 -22.40 10.13 -1.42
N ILE A 579 -22.68 8.83 -1.26
CA ILE A 579 -23.30 8.29 -0.05
C ILE A 579 -22.35 8.42 1.16
N LYS A 580 -21.06 8.07 1.01
CA LYS A 580 -20.06 8.24 2.08
C LYS A 580 -19.95 9.69 2.57
N ALA A 581 -19.97 10.66 1.66
CA ALA A 581 -19.93 12.08 2.01
C ALA A 581 -21.21 12.51 2.75
N LEU A 582 -22.38 12.08 2.28
CA LEU A 582 -23.66 12.35 2.95
C LEU A 582 -23.72 11.75 4.36
N GLU A 583 -23.19 10.55 4.59
CA GLU A 583 -23.12 9.94 5.93
C GLU A 583 -22.31 10.81 6.91
N LEU A 584 -21.16 11.34 6.49
CA LEU A 584 -20.34 12.24 7.32
C LEU A 584 -21.03 13.59 7.57
N ILE A 585 -21.74 14.13 6.58
CA ILE A 585 -22.49 15.38 6.75
C ILE A 585 -23.67 15.17 7.71
N ALA A 586 -24.42 14.07 7.57
CA ALA A 586 -25.50 13.72 8.49
C ALA A 586 -25.00 13.63 9.94
N GLU A 587 -23.93 12.86 10.17
CA GLU A 587 -23.32 12.73 11.51
C GLU A 587 -22.93 14.09 12.08
N CYS A 588 -22.32 14.95 11.27
CA CYS A 588 -21.92 16.30 11.69
C CYS A 588 -23.12 17.20 12.03
N MET A 589 -24.25 17.02 11.36
CA MET A 589 -25.50 17.76 11.59
C MET A 589 -26.32 17.17 12.75
N GLY A 590 -25.88 16.05 13.35
CA GLY A 590 -26.62 15.34 14.40
C GLY A 590 -27.81 14.54 13.88
N GLU A 591 -27.83 14.24 12.58
CA GLU A 591 -28.81 13.35 11.94
C GLU A 591 -28.35 11.89 12.10
N GLU A 592 -29.27 10.98 12.44
CA GLU A 592 -28.94 9.56 12.66
C GLU A 592 -28.76 8.76 11.36
N ASP A 593 -29.35 9.21 10.24
CA ASP A 593 -29.36 8.48 8.96
C ASP A 593 -29.48 9.45 7.77
N ILE A 594 -28.83 9.09 6.66
CA ILE A 594 -28.97 9.74 5.35
C ILE A 594 -30.39 9.63 4.76
N ALA A 595 -31.26 8.80 5.33
CA ALA A 595 -32.67 8.71 4.97
C ALA A 595 -33.42 10.06 5.05
N ASN A 596 -32.90 11.02 5.81
CA ASN A 596 -33.46 12.37 5.91
C ASN A 596 -33.05 13.27 4.73
N PHE A 597 -32.06 12.88 3.93
CA PHE A 597 -31.68 13.59 2.71
C PHE A 597 -32.62 13.26 1.54
N GLY A 598 -32.90 14.25 0.70
CA GLY A 598 -33.94 14.20 -0.35
C GLY A 598 -33.58 13.45 -1.65
N PHE A 599 -32.50 12.65 -1.69
CA PHE A 599 -32.13 11.93 -2.91
C PHE A 599 -33.06 10.73 -3.18
N ASN A 600 -33.21 10.35 -4.45
CA ASN A 600 -34.09 9.26 -4.86
C ASN A 600 -33.42 7.89 -4.65
N LYS A 601 -33.56 7.35 -3.45
CA LYS A 601 -33.09 6.02 -3.04
C LYS A 601 -33.57 4.88 -3.94
N ALA A 602 -34.83 4.93 -4.39
CA ALA A 602 -35.40 3.88 -5.24
C ALA A 602 -34.77 3.87 -6.64
N ALA A 603 -34.45 5.05 -7.19
CA ALA A 603 -33.73 5.17 -8.45
C ALA A 603 -32.30 4.64 -8.33
N LEU A 604 -31.56 5.02 -7.28
CA LEU A 604 -30.20 4.51 -7.05
C LEU A 604 -30.19 2.98 -6.89
N TYR A 605 -31.14 2.42 -6.14
CA TYR A 605 -31.28 0.97 -6.01
C TYR A 605 -31.55 0.29 -7.36
N SER A 606 -32.40 0.90 -8.21
CA SER A 606 -32.68 0.38 -9.55
C SER A 606 -31.45 0.41 -10.46
N TYR A 607 -30.66 1.48 -10.40
CA TYR A 607 -29.36 1.57 -11.10
C TYR A 607 -28.42 0.43 -10.70
N ILE A 608 -28.27 0.19 -9.39
CA ILE A 608 -27.43 -0.88 -8.87
C ILE A 608 -27.91 -2.24 -9.38
N LEU A 609 -29.20 -2.56 -9.23
CA LEU A 609 -29.78 -3.84 -9.65
C LEU A 609 -29.61 -4.12 -11.15
N SER A 610 -29.69 -3.08 -11.99
CA SER A 610 -29.57 -3.24 -13.44
C SER A 610 -28.18 -3.71 -13.90
N ASN A 611 -27.17 -3.57 -13.04
CA ASN A 611 -25.78 -3.91 -13.32
C ASN A 611 -25.29 -5.15 -12.53
N ILE A 612 -26.16 -5.81 -11.75
CA ILE A 612 -25.80 -7.06 -11.06
C ILE A 612 -25.76 -8.21 -12.06
N VAL A 613 -24.66 -8.94 -12.08
CA VAL A 613 -24.55 -10.22 -12.77
C VAL A 613 -24.72 -11.33 -11.75
N GLU A 614 -25.81 -12.09 -11.87
CA GLU A 614 -26.08 -13.28 -11.07
C GLU A 614 -26.12 -14.52 -11.95
N THR A 615 -25.24 -15.48 -11.66
CA THR A 615 -25.26 -16.80 -12.28
C THR A 615 -25.78 -17.85 -11.29
N SER A 616 -25.70 -19.14 -11.65
CA SER A 616 -25.99 -20.23 -10.70
C SER A 616 -24.99 -20.29 -9.54
N SER A 617 -23.77 -19.77 -9.70
CA SER A 617 -22.67 -19.94 -8.72
C SER A 617 -22.14 -18.64 -8.12
N ILE A 618 -22.23 -17.51 -8.82
CA ILE A 618 -21.61 -16.25 -8.43
C ILE A 618 -22.55 -15.04 -8.59
N ILE A 619 -22.31 -14.01 -7.76
CA ILE A 619 -22.92 -12.67 -7.85
C ILE A 619 -21.79 -11.64 -7.79
N TYR A 620 -21.79 -10.70 -8.72
CA TYR A 620 -20.87 -9.54 -8.73
C TYR A 620 -21.52 -8.34 -9.44
N TYR A 621 -20.90 -7.17 -9.31
CA TYR A 621 -21.31 -5.96 -10.01
C TYR A 621 -20.58 -5.84 -11.35
N ASN A 622 -21.29 -5.61 -12.46
CA ASN A 622 -20.67 -5.34 -13.75
C ASN A 622 -20.64 -3.83 -14.01
N PRO A 623 -19.45 -3.18 -13.97
CA PRO A 623 -19.32 -1.75 -14.21
C PRO A 623 -19.63 -1.30 -15.65
N GLN A 624 -19.73 -2.21 -16.63
CA GLN A 624 -19.95 -1.95 -18.06
C GLN A 624 -18.79 -1.24 -18.80
N TYR A 625 -17.94 -0.49 -18.10
CA TYR A 625 -16.82 0.22 -18.71
C TYR A 625 -15.49 -0.54 -18.67
N VAL A 626 -15.36 -1.53 -17.78
CA VAL A 626 -14.13 -2.31 -17.56
C VAL A 626 -14.46 -3.79 -17.29
N ASP A 627 -13.58 -4.69 -17.71
CA ASP A 627 -13.75 -6.15 -17.56
C ASP A 627 -12.66 -6.84 -16.73
N ASP A 628 -11.70 -6.09 -16.19
CA ASP A 628 -10.66 -6.64 -15.31
C ASP A 628 -11.21 -7.03 -13.92
N THR A 629 -10.62 -8.08 -13.35
CA THR A 629 -11.08 -8.66 -12.08
C THR A 629 -10.98 -7.70 -10.89
N ASN A 630 -9.97 -6.83 -10.84
CA ASN A 630 -9.75 -5.93 -9.71
C ASN A 630 -10.81 -4.84 -9.67
N SER A 631 -11.06 -4.19 -10.81
CA SER A 631 -12.14 -3.20 -10.95
C SER A 631 -13.51 -3.80 -10.62
N ILE A 632 -13.76 -5.06 -11.03
CA ILE A 632 -14.99 -5.77 -10.69
C ILE A 632 -15.08 -6.07 -9.19
N LEU A 633 -13.99 -6.45 -8.52
CA LEU A 633 -13.96 -6.65 -7.07
C LEU A 633 -14.22 -5.34 -6.31
N GLN A 634 -13.54 -4.26 -6.68
CA GLN A 634 -13.73 -2.94 -6.09
C GLN A 634 -15.18 -2.46 -6.24
N THR A 635 -15.74 -2.53 -7.45
CA THR A 635 -17.14 -2.13 -7.68
C THR A 635 -18.14 -3.07 -7.02
N THR A 636 -17.82 -4.35 -6.87
CA THR A 636 -18.63 -5.30 -6.07
C THR A 636 -18.63 -4.92 -4.59
N TYR A 637 -17.49 -4.53 -4.02
CA TYR A 637 -17.41 -3.98 -2.67
C TYR A 637 -18.26 -2.71 -2.53
N GLN A 638 -18.11 -1.76 -3.45
CA GLN A 638 -18.89 -0.50 -3.47
C GLN A 638 -20.40 -0.77 -3.55
N MET A 639 -20.84 -1.72 -4.38
CA MET A 639 -22.23 -2.16 -4.47
C MET A 639 -22.74 -2.68 -3.12
N ILE A 640 -21.98 -3.58 -2.48
CA ILE A 640 -22.36 -4.17 -1.19
C ILE A 640 -22.47 -3.09 -0.11
N TYR A 641 -21.49 -2.17 -0.06
CA TYR A 641 -21.53 -1.02 0.83
C TYR A 641 -22.79 -0.18 0.63
N LEU A 642 -23.05 0.23 -0.62
CA LEU A 642 -24.22 1.03 -0.97
C LEU A 642 -25.53 0.35 -0.56
N LEU A 643 -25.69 -0.94 -0.87
CA LEU A 643 -26.89 -1.68 -0.48
C LEU A 643 -27.06 -1.76 1.05
N LYS A 644 -25.96 -1.87 1.80
CA LYS A 644 -26.00 -1.85 3.27
C LYS A 644 -26.31 -0.46 3.83
N ALA A 645 -25.64 0.59 3.36
CA ALA A 645 -25.92 1.97 3.76
C ALA A 645 -27.38 2.37 3.47
N LEU A 646 -27.93 1.85 2.37
CA LEU A 646 -29.34 2.04 2.02
C LEU A 646 -30.29 1.10 2.78
N ASN A 647 -29.84 0.21 3.66
CA ASN A 647 -30.72 -0.79 4.29
C ASN A 647 -31.53 -1.63 3.27
N LEU A 648 -30.91 -1.96 2.12
CA LEU A 648 -31.49 -2.71 0.99
C LEU A 648 -30.69 -3.96 0.62
N TYR A 649 -29.70 -4.33 1.44
CA TYR A 649 -28.89 -5.53 1.20
C TYR A 649 -29.74 -6.80 1.32
N GLY A 650 -29.71 -7.62 0.27
CA GLY A 650 -30.47 -8.87 0.19
C GLY A 650 -29.90 -9.86 -0.83
N LEU A 651 -28.60 -9.80 -1.09
CA LEU A 651 -27.90 -10.67 -2.04
C LEU A 651 -27.48 -11.99 -1.39
N ASP A 652 -27.22 -13.02 -2.20
CA ASP A 652 -26.76 -14.34 -1.72
C ASP A 652 -25.26 -14.31 -1.36
N ASN A 653 -24.99 -14.27 -0.05
CA ASN A 653 -23.63 -14.28 0.50
C ASN A 653 -22.79 -15.47 0.04
N GLN A 654 -23.39 -16.65 -0.20
CA GLN A 654 -22.63 -17.83 -0.65
C GLN A 654 -22.15 -17.65 -2.09
N LYS A 655 -22.95 -17.03 -2.95
CA LYS A 655 -22.54 -16.73 -4.33
C LYS A 655 -21.46 -15.65 -4.38
N ILE A 656 -21.53 -14.65 -3.50
CA ILE A 656 -20.46 -13.64 -3.36
C ILE A 656 -19.17 -14.30 -2.84
N LYS A 657 -19.27 -15.17 -1.83
CA LYS A 657 -18.12 -15.96 -1.34
C LYS A 657 -17.49 -16.81 -2.44
N ASN A 658 -18.30 -17.44 -3.29
CA ASN A 658 -17.81 -18.20 -4.44
C ASN A 658 -17.11 -17.31 -5.48
N PHE A 659 -17.58 -16.08 -5.68
CA PHE A 659 -16.93 -15.12 -6.58
C PHE A 659 -15.54 -14.76 -6.06
N ILE A 660 -15.39 -14.45 -4.77
CA ILE A 660 -14.09 -14.17 -4.15
C ILE A 660 -13.12 -15.35 -4.35
N PHE A 661 -13.54 -16.58 -4.09
CA PHE A 661 -12.67 -17.75 -4.31
C PHE A 661 -12.25 -17.95 -5.77
N GLN A 662 -13.01 -17.44 -6.74
CA GLN A 662 -12.65 -17.50 -8.16
C GLN A 662 -11.77 -16.34 -8.60
N SER A 663 -11.76 -15.24 -7.84
CA SER A 663 -11.13 -13.97 -8.23
C SER A 663 -9.87 -13.63 -7.45
N ILE A 664 -9.62 -14.29 -6.32
CA ILE A 664 -8.48 -13.99 -5.45
C ILE A 664 -7.14 -14.22 -6.17
N ASP A 665 -6.29 -13.19 -6.16
CA ASP A 665 -4.96 -13.18 -6.78
C ASP A 665 -3.90 -12.72 -5.76
N TYR A 666 -3.06 -13.67 -5.31
CA TYR A 666 -1.98 -13.41 -4.35
C TYR A 666 -0.74 -12.73 -4.96
N THR A 667 -0.82 -12.23 -6.19
CA THR A 667 0.25 -11.42 -6.82
C THR A 667 -0.06 -9.93 -6.84
N ASN A 668 -1.27 -9.53 -6.42
CA ASN A 668 -1.78 -8.16 -6.47
C ASN A 668 -2.47 -7.79 -5.14
N ILE A 669 -1.95 -6.78 -4.44
CA ILE A 669 -2.45 -6.41 -3.10
C ILE A 669 -3.82 -5.71 -3.14
N GLU A 670 -4.15 -5.01 -4.23
CA GLU A 670 -5.47 -4.40 -4.43
C GLU A 670 -6.56 -5.47 -4.47
N ASN A 671 -6.30 -6.56 -5.19
CA ASN A 671 -7.20 -7.70 -5.30
C ASN A 671 -7.48 -8.32 -3.92
N ILE A 672 -6.42 -8.59 -3.15
CA ILE A 672 -6.52 -9.12 -1.78
C ILE A 672 -7.29 -8.16 -0.89
N TYR A 673 -6.99 -6.85 -0.97
CA TYR A 673 -7.67 -5.83 -0.16
C TYR A 673 -9.18 -5.82 -0.41
N PHE A 674 -9.65 -5.78 -1.66
CA PHE A 674 -11.10 -5.79 -1.91
C PHE A 674 -11.77 -7.13 -1.59
N CYS A 675 -11.07 -8.27 -1.75
CA CYS A 675 -11.54 -9.55 -1.24
C CYS A 675 -11.71 -9.52 0.30
N TYR A 676 -10.73 -8.97 1.00
CA TYR A 676 -10.76 -8.77 2.46
C TYR A 676 -11.90 -7.86 2.87
N LYS A 677 -12.07 -6.69 2.24
CA LYS A 677 -13.15 -5.75 2.56
C LYS A 677 -14.55 -6.34 2.31
N ILE A 678 -14.73 -7.15 1.28
CA ILE A 678 -16.00 -7.87 1.07
C ILE A 678 -16.21 -8.94 2.15
N SER A 679 -15.17 -9.69 2.49
CA SER A 679 -15.24 -10.69 3.57
C SER A 679 -15.59 -10.05 4.91
N GLU A 680 -14.93 -8.95 5.26
CA GLU A 680 -15.12 -8.17 6.48
C GLU A 680 -16.55 -7.60 6.54
N ILE A 681 -16.98 -6.88 5.50
CA ILE A 681 -18.30 -6.23 5.53
C ILE A 681 -19.44 -7.27 5.57
N LEU A 682 -19.27 -8.47 5.02
CA LEU A 682 -20.30 -9.52 4.98
C LEU A 682 -20.14 -10.64 6.02
N ASP A 683 -19.08 -10.61 6.83
CA ASP A 683 -18.73 -11.68 7.78
C ASP A 683 -18.65 -13.07 7.10
N LEU A 684 -17.94 -13.15 5.97
CA LEU A 684 -17.88 -14.37 5.15
C LEU A 684 -16.93 -15.43 5.72
N ASN A 685 -16.10 -15.10 6.71
CA ASN A 685 -15.10 -15.98 7.29
C ASN A 685 -14.25 -16.67 6.20
N ILE A 686 -13.59 -15.87 5.36
CA ILE A 686 -12.67 -16.35 4.31
C ILE A 686 -11.28 -16.50 4.94
N GLU A 687 -10.70 -17.69 4.82
CA GLU A 687 -9.32 -17.93 5.23
C GLU A 687 -8.37 -17.54 4.09
N PHE A 688 -7.71 -16.39 4.22
CA PHE A 688 -6.68 -15.95 3.28
C PHE A 688 -5.36 -16.70 3.53
N ASP A 689 -4.61 -17.01 2.47
CA ASP A 689 -3.24 -17.50 2.57
C ASP A 689 -2.32 -16.38 3.12
N THR A 690 -2.00 -16.49 4.41
CA THR A 690 -1.18 -15.52 5.14
C THR A 690 0.25 -15.52 4.63
N ASP A 691 0.81 -16.69 4.33
CA ASP A 691 2.21 -16.80 3.92
C ASP A 691 2.41 -16.15 2.56
N LEU A 692 1.51 -16.41 1.59
CA LEU A 692 1.57 -15.76 0.28
C LEU A 692 1.37 -14.25 0.38
N THR A 693 0.42 -13.80 1.21
CA THR A 693 0.12 -12.37 1.36
C THR A 693 1.25 -11.61 2.06
N GLN A 694 1.81 -12.16 3.13
CA GLN A 694 2.92 -11.57 3.87
C GLN A 694 4.16 -11.43 2.98
N ASN A 695 4.52 -12.50 2.24
CA ASN A 695 5.62 -12.49 1.28
C ASN A 695 5.38 -11.48 0.13
N LEU A 696 4.13 -11.33 -0.31
CA LEU A 696 3.77 -10.32 -1.30
C LEU A 696 4.09 -8.92 -0.74
N VAL A 697 3.58 -8.56 0.43
CA VAL A 697 3.78 -7.22 1.03
C VAL A 697 5.28 -6.89 1.19
N GLU A 698 6.09 -7.84 1.66
CA GLU A 698 7.55 -7.68 1.76
C GLU A 698 8.20 -7.44 0.38
N THR A 699 7.68 -8.09 -0.67
CA THR A 699 8.17 -7.91 -2.04
C THR A 699 7.76 -6.55 -2.62
N LEU A 700 6.57 -6.06 -2.25
CA LEU A 700 6.02 -4.79 -2.73
C LEU A 700 6.69 -3.58 -2.10
N TYR A 701 7.26 -3.71 -0.91
CA TYR A 701 7.93 -2.60 -0.23
C TYR A 701 9.17 -2.09 -0.99
N SER A 702 9.33 -0.77 -1.02
CA SER A 702 10.48 -0.05 -1.55
C SER A 702 11.22 0.65 -0.41
N GLU A 703 12.41 0.17 -0.06
CA GLU A 703 13.22 0.82 0.98
C GLU A 703 13.70 2.22 0.57
N GLU A 704 13.93 2.45 -0.72
CA GLU A 704 14.37 3.73 -1.28
C GLU A 704 13.26 4.78 -1.18
N GLU A 705 12.04 4.42 -1.56
CA GLU A 705 10.90 5.34 -1.65
C GLU A 705 10.11 5.41 -0.33
N LYS A 706 10.32 4.43 0.56
CA LYS A 706 9.52 4.24 1.79
C LYS A 706 8.03 4.19 1.48
N GLU A 707 7.68 3.37 0.48
CA GLU A 707 6.32 3.15 -0.02
C GLU A 707 6.17 1.74 -0.59
N TYR A 708 4.93 1.37 -0.97
CA TYR A 708 4.61 0.09 -1.59
C TYR A 708 4.29 0.23 -3.09
N PHE A 709 4.69 -0.78 -3.86
CA PHE A 709 4.17 -1.01 -5.22
C PHE A 709 2.85 -1.80 -5.18
N VAL A 710 2.01 -1.66 -6.21
CA VAL A 710 0.72 -2.41 -6.30
C VAL A 710 0.96 -3.90 -6.57
N SER A 711 1.96 -4.23 -7.40
CA SER A 711 2.26 -5.59 -7.84
C SER A 711 3.76 -5.87 -7.89
N THR A 712 4.11 -7.15 -7.99
CA THR A 712 5.51 -7.61 -8.06
C THR A 712 6.28 -7.11 -9.28
N GLU A 713 5.59 -6.56 -10.28
CA GLU A 713 6.20 -5.94 -11.46
C GLU A 713 6.86 -4.58 -11.16
N LYS A 714 6.51 -3.95 -10.02
CA LYS A 714 7.05 -2.65 -9.58
C LYS A 714 6.93 -1.56 -10.65
N ASN A 715 5.72 -1.46 -11.21
CA ASN A 715 5.38 -0.47 -12.24
C ASN A 715 4.67 0.75 -11.65
N ILE A 716 3.75 0.53 -10.71
CA ILE A 716 2.84 1.56 -10.17
C ILE A 716 2.96 1.58 -8.65
N MET A 717 3.04 2.79 -8.08
CA MET A 717 2.87 3.05 -6.64
C MET A 717 1.61 3.89 -6.45
N GLU A 718 0.59 3.29 -5.85
CA GLU A 718 -0.67 3.98 -5.54
C GLU A 718 -0.67 4.53 -4.12
N GLN A 719 -1.28 5.70 -3.96
CA GLN A 719 -1.28 6.41 -2.69
C GLN A 719 -2.13 5.71 -1.62
N GLU A 720 -3.11 4.89 -1.99
CA GLU A 720 -3.99 4.22 -1.03
C GLU A 720 -3.37 2.96 -0.41
N LEU A 721 -2.30 2.42 -0.99
CA LEU A 721 -1.68 1.16 -0.58
C LEU A 721 -1.25 1.16 0.89
N PHE A 722 -0.64 2.25 1.35
CA PHE A 722 -0.22 2.36 2.75
C PHE A 722 -1.42 2.24 3.70
N LEU A 723 -2.56 2.84 3.34
CA LEU A 723 -3.78 2.72 4.12
C LEU A 723 -4.36 1.30 4.04
N TRP A 724 -4.41 0.68 2.85
CA TRP A 724 -4.95 -0.68 2.69
C TRP A 724 -4.18 -1.71 3.51
N ILE A 725 -2.84 -1.67 3.45
CA ILE A 725 -1.97 -2.54 4.23
C ILE A 725 -2.13 -2.25 5.72
N SER A 726 -2.21 -0.97 6.11
CA SER A 726 -2.44 -0.57 7.51
C SER A 726 -3.78 -1.09 8.06
N GLU A 727 -4.86 -1.01 7.27
CA GLU A 727 -6.18 -1.51 7.67
C GLU A 727 -6.16 -3.03 7.84
N MET A 728 -5.62 -3.77 6.86
CA MET A 728 -5.51 -5.23 6.95
C MET A 728 -4.61 -5.66 8.12
N ALA A 729 -3.47 -4.98 8.32
CA ALA A 729 -2.54 -5.27 9.40
C ALA A 729 -3.11 -5.00 10.79
N LYS A 730 -4.04 -4.04 10.92
CA LYS A 730 -4.60 -3.64 12.21
C LYS A 730 -5.94 -4.30 12.53
N ASN A 731 -6.78 -4.54 11.51
CA ASN A 731 -8.18 -4.95 11.70
C ASN A 731 -8.42 -6.43 11.39
N ASP A 732 -7.50 -7.14 10.74
CA ASP A 732 -7.64 -8.59 10.54
C ASP A 732 -7.48 -9.36 11.85
N ASP A 733 -8.30 -10.39 12.02
CA ASP A 733 -8.30 -11.24 13.21
C ASP A 733 -7.00 -12.07 13.30
N LEU A 734 -6.54 -12.32 14.52
CA LEU A 734 -5.35 -13.15 14.73
C LEU A 734 -5.65 -14.63 14.45
N LYS A 735 -4.84 -15.24 13.59
CA LYS A 735 -4.66 -16.69 13.52
C LYS A 735 -3.67 -17.10 14.59
N ILE A 736 -4.09 -17.98 15.49
CA ILE A 736 -3.29 -18.40 16.64
C ILE A 736 -3.05 -19.90 16.54
N ASP A 737 -1.78 -20.28 16.47
CA ASP A 737 -1.37 -21.68 16.57
C ASP A 737 -0.82 -21.93 17.98
N CYS A 738 -1.30 -23.00 18.59
CA CYS A 738 -0.94 -23.35 19.96
C CYS A 738 -0.67 -24.86 20.04
N ASP A 739 0.57 -25.19 20.43
CA ASP A 739 1.02 -26.56 20.64
C ASP A 739 1.35 -26.82 22.11
N TYR A 740 0.88 -27.95 22.62
CA TYR A 740 1.09 -28.44 23.98
C TYR A 740 0.73 -29.92 24.12
N ILE A 741 1.21 -30.56 25.18
CA ILE A 741 0.86 -31.96 25.47
C ILE A 741 -0.55 -32.00 26.06
N GLY A 742 -1.52 -32.50 25.28
CA GLY A 742 -2.93 -32.57 25.67
C GLY A 742 -3.27 -33.61 26.76
N SER A 743 -2.38 -34.55 27.06
CA SER A 743 -2.55 -35.51 28.15
C SER A 743 -1.22 -35.81 28.84
N MET A 744 -1.13 -35.59 30.16
CA MET A 744 0.13 -35.75 30.89
C MET A 744 -0.02 -36.22 32.34
N PRO A 745 1.00 -36.89 32.93
CA PRO A 745 1.00 -37.20 34.34
C PRO A 745 1.16 -35.96 35.23
N LEU A 746 0.46 -35.92 36.36
CA LEU A 746 0.69 -34.92 37.41
C LEU A 746 2.15 -34.98 37.88
N GLY A 747 2.70 -33.82 38.24
CA GLY A 747 4.09 -33.68 38.64
C GLY A 747 5.07 -33.59 37.46
N THR A 748 4.58 -33.46 36.23
CA THR A 748 5.39 -33.27 35.02
C THR A 748 5.28 -31.83 34.48
N VAL A 749 6.27 -31.44 33.67
CA VAL A 749 6.33 -30.10 33.05
C VAL A 749 5.67 -30.17 31.68
N ASN A 750 4.74 -29.25 31.42
CA ASN A 750 4.22 -29.02 30.08
C ASN A 750 4.89 -27.80 29.47
N THR A 751 5.06 -27.83 28.15
CA THR A 751 5.57 -26.70 27.38
C THR A 751 4.42 -26.19 26.52
N LEU A 752 4.03 -24.94 26.73
CA LEU A 752 3.11 -24.24 25.84
C LEU A 752 3.94 -23.46 24.83
N THR A 753 3.67 -23.72 23.56
CA THR A 753 4.24 -22.96 22.44
C THR A 753 3.10 -22.29 21.71
N VAL A 754 3.22 -20.99 21.48
CA VAL A 754 2.21 -20.19 20.80
C VAL A 754 2.88 -19.35 19.73
N SER A 755 2.34 -19.37 18.52
CA SER A 755 2.61 -18.38 17.48
C SER A 755 1.29 -17.77 17.04
N PHE A 756 1.36 -16.56 16.49
CA PHE A 756 0.19 -15.92 15.91
C PHE A 756 0.60 -14.96 14.81
N CYS A 757 -0.30 -14.80 13.85
CA CYS A 757 -0.17 -13.88 12.74
C CYS A 757 -1.53 -13.34 12.33
N ASN A 758 -1.55 -12.33 11.47
CA ASN A 758 -2.72 -11.97 10.68
C ASN A 758 -2.33 -11.90 9.19
N ILE A 759 -3.24 -11.47 8.33
CA ILE A 759 -3.03 -11.44 6.88
C ILE A 759 -1.77 -10.64 6.44
N ILE A 760 -1.30 -9.67 7.23
CA ILE A 760 -0.12 -8.84 6.92
C ILE A 760 1.07 -9.09 7.86
N LEU A 761 0.83 -9.36 9.13
CA LEU A 761 1.84 -9.37 10.18
C LEU A 761 2.11 -10.80 10.67
N ASP A 762 3.37 -11.21 10.57
CA ASP A 762 3.96 -12.38 11.23
C ASP A 762 4.75 -12.01 12.50
N THR A 763 5.00 -10.71 12.65
CA THR A 763 5.78 -10.06 13.68
C THR A 763 4.97 -8.90 14.22
N PHE A 764 4.93 -8.78 15.54
CA PHE A 764 4.21 -7.70 16.21
C PHE A 764 5.17 -6.89 17.09
N GLY A 765 4.79 -5.63 17.30
CA GLY A 765 5.53 -4.65 18.09
C GLY A 765 5.73 -5.05 19.56
N PRO A 766 6.54 -4.26 20.29
CA PRO A 766 6.93 -4.58 21.67
C PRO A 766 5.76 -4.54 22.67
N ASP A 767 4.64 -3.93 22.30
CA ASP A 767 3.45 -3.82 23.15
C ASP A 767 2.63 -5.13 23.22
N PHE A 768 3.01 -6.15 22.43
CA PHE A 768 2.35 -7.44 22.44
C PHE A 768 2.91 -8.38 23.52
N SER A 769 2.01 -8.99 24.31
CA SER A 769 2.38 -10.02 25.30
C SER A 769 1.40 -11.19 25.28
N VAL A 770 1.92 -12.39 25.53
CA VAL A 770 1.11 -13.62 25.55
C VAL A 770 1.09 -14.20 26.96
N LYS A 771 -0.09 -14.53 27.44
CA LYS A 771 -0.28 -15.04 28.80
C LYS A 771 -1.20 -16.25 28.79
N PHE A 772 -0.84 -17.27 29.55
CA PHE A 772 -1.72 -18.36 29.92
C PHE A 772 -2.39 -18.02 31.26
N GLU A 773 -3.72 -18.00 31.28
CA GLU A 773 -4.53 -17.62 32.43
C GLU A 773 -5.44 -18.76 32.84
N GLU A 774 -5.29 -19.22 34.08
CA GLU A 774 -6.10 -20.29 34.65
C GLU A 774 -6.28 -20.12 36.17
N SER A 775 -7.41 -20.57 36.72
CA SER A 775 -7.52 -20.90 38.14
C SER A 775 -7.46 -22.43 38.30
N PRO A 776 -6.42 -23.02 38.95
CA PRO A 776 -5.64 -22.45 40.06
C PRO A 776 -4.22 -21.94 39.76
N PHE A 777 -3.72 -22.00 38.52
CA PHE A 777 -2.32 -21.62 38.20
C PHE A 777 -2.02 -20.11 38.29
N GLY A 778 -3.05 -19.26 38.26
CA GLY A 778 -2.91 -17.83 38.08
C GLY A 778 -2.55 -17.49 36.63
N THR A 779 -1.77 -16.42 36.46
CA THR A 779 -1.32 -15.93 35.15
C THR A 779 0.15 -16.29 34.94
N VAL A 780 0.46 -16.95 33.84
CA VAL A 780 1.81 -17.32 33.40
C VAL A 780 2.13 -16.55 32.12
N ASN A 781 3.20 -15.76 32.11
CA ASN A 781 3.65 -15.08 30.90
C ASN A 781 4.45 -16.04 30.03
N LEU A 782 4.29 -15.94 28.70
CA LEU A 782 5.11 -16.64 27.72
C LEU A 782 6.22 -15.71 27.23
N GLU A 783 7.43 -16.27 27.09
CA GLU A 783 8.62 -15.53 26.66
C GLU A 783 8.77 -15.63 25.13
N LYS A 784 8.89 -14.48 24.46
CA LYS A 784 9.14 -14.39 23.01
C LYS A 784 10.54 -14.92 22.68
N GLN A 785 10.62 -15.83 21.72
CA GLN A 785 11.84 -16.40 21.15
C GLN A 785 12.21 -15.73 19.81
N PHE A 786 13.31 -16.17 19.18
CA PHE A 786 13.84 -15.57 17.94
C PHE A 786 12.93 -15.73 16.72
N ASP A 787 12.07 -16.76 16.66
CA ASP A 787 11.20 -17.06 15.51
C ASP A 787 9.73 -16.64 15.75
N ASN A 788 9.50 -15.56 16.51
CA ASN A 788 8.16 -15.11 16.97
C ASN A 788 7.33 -16.14 17.74
N LEU A 789 7.95 -17.24 18.18
CA LEU A 789 7.36 -18.23 19.05
C LEU A 789 7.37 -17.73 20.49
N TYR A 790 6.23 -17.82 21.17
CA TYR A 790 6.08 -17.54 22.58
C TYR A 790 6.06 -18.87 23.33
N ILE A 791 6.98 -19.04 24.27
CA ILE A 791 7.15 -20.32 24.98
C ILE A 791 7.08 -20.10 26.48
N THR A 792 6.39 -21.00 27.18
CA THR A 792 6.54 -21.13 28.63
C THR A 792 6.55 -22.59 29.05
N ASN A 793 7.25 -22.86 30.14
CA ASN A 793 7.26 -24.15 30.79
C ASN A 793 6.58 -24.01 32.15
N PHE A 794 5.58 -24.82 32.43
CA PHE A 794 4.91 -24.82 33.73
C PHE A 794 4.78 -26.24 34.26
N LEU A 795 4.99 -26.38 35.57
CA LEU A 795 4.89 -27.65 36.28
C LEU A 795 3.43 -27.88 36.68
N VAL A 796 2.82 -28.97 36.24
CA VAL A 796 1.50 -29.38 36.73
C VAL A 796 1.67 -30.04 38.10
N PRO A 797 1.22 -29.44 39.23
CA PRO A 797 1.48 -29.98 40.56
C PRO A 797 0.70 -31.27 40.80
N ILE A 798 1.25 -32.16 41.64
CA ILE A 798 0.52 -33.32 42.17
C ILE A 798 -0.46 -32.83 43.24
N ASN A 799 -1.64 -32.42 42.81
CA ASN A 799 -2.75 -32.00 43.65
C ASN A 799 -4.09 -32.32 42.97
N HIS A 800 -5.08 -32.76 43.74
CA HIS A 800 -6.40 -33.19 43.25
C HIS A 800 -7.18 -32.07 42.56
N THR A 801 -6.87 -30.80 42.85
CA THR A 801 -7.48 -29.65 42.17
C THR A 801 -7.18 -29.58 40.68
N TYR A 802 -6.16 -30.29 40.20
CA TYR A 802 -5.75 -30.32 38.79
C TYR A 802 -6.12 -31.65 38.11
N TYR A 803 -6.98 -32.47 38.72
CA TYR A 803 -7.40 -33.78 38.22
C TYR A 803 -8.93 -33.84 38.04
N PRO A 804 -9.46 -34.44 36.96
CA PRO A 804 -8.76 -35.08 35.84
C PRO A 804 -8.38 -34.12 34.69
N LEU A 805 -8.64 -32.82 34.87
CA LEU A 805 -8.54 -31.83 33.80
C LEU A 805 -7.93 -30.54 34.33
N VAL A 806 -7.14 -29.91 33.49
CA VAL A 806 -6.60 -28.55 33.64
C VAL A 806 -7.15 -27.73 32.48
N GLU A 807 -7.93 -26.69 32.79
CA GLU A 807 -8.56 -25.81 31.79
C GLU A 807 -8.05 -24.39 31.98
N GLY A 808 -7.49 -23.83 30.91
CA GLY A 808 -7.02 -22.45 30.92
C GLY A 808 -7.22 -21.79 29.57
N VAL A 809 -6.78 -20.55 29.48
CA VAL A 809 -6.93 -19.74 28.27
C VAL A 809 -5.63 -19.02 27.97
N ILE A 810 -5.20 -19.09 26.72
CA ILE A 810 -4.12 -18.24 26.23
C ILE A 810 -4.73 -16.96 25.71
N ASN A 811 -4.33 -15.83 26.30
CA ASN A 811 -4.70 -14.49 25.89
C ASN A 811 -3.49 -13.77 25.29
N ILE A 812 -3.68 -13.21 24.11
CA ILE A 812 -2.75 -12.31 23.44
C ILE A 812 -3.22 -10.89 23.75
N TYR A 813 -2.32 -10.09 24.31
CA TYR A 813 -2.58 -8.70 24.68
C TYR A 813 -1.82 -7.76 23.76
N GLU A 814 -2.47 -6.70 23.32
CA GLU A 814 -1.84 -5.48 22.83
C GLU A 814 -1.99 -4.41 23.94
N GLY A 815 -0.90 -4.10 24.63
CA GLY A 815 -0.94 -3.31 25.85
C GLY A 815 -1.81 -3.96 26.94
N PHE A 816 -3.02 -3.42 27.15
CA PHE A 816 -3.99 -3.93 28.12
C PHE A 816 -5.21 -4.62 27.49
N GLN A 817 -5.36 -4.55 26.17
CA GLN A 817 -6.51 -5.10 25.46
C GLN A 817 -6.22 -6.54 25.03
N VAL A 818 -7.16 -7.45 25.27
CA VAL A 818 -7.10 -8.81 24.70
C VAL A 818 -7.51 -8.73 23.24
N VAL A 819 -6.62 -9.16 22.35
CA VAL A 819 -6.79 -9.15 20.89
C VAL A 819 -6.87 -10.55 20.29
N GLY A 820 -6.59 -11.59 21.09
CA GLY A 820 -6.69 -12.98 20.67
C GLY A 820 -6.82 -13.92 21.86
N THR A 821 -7.59 -14.99 21.70
CA THR A 821 -7.90 -15.93 22.77
C THR A 821 -7.98 -17.36 22.24
N VAL A 822 -7.27 -18.30 22.90
CA VAL A 822 -7.34 -19.74 22.59
C VAL A 822 -7.57 -20.55 23.88
N PRO A 823 -8.60 -21.41 23.94
CA PRO A 823 -8.79 -22.30 25.06
C PRO A 823 -7.75 -23.43 25.05
N VAL A 824 -7.24 -23.78 26.23
CA VAL A 824 -6.30 -24.88 26.44
C VAL A 824 -6.93 -25.86 27.42
N THR A 825 -6.94 -27.12 27.03
CA THR A 825 -7.48 -28.21 27.84
C THR A 825 -6.45 -29.34 27.89
N ILE A 826 -6.00 -29.67 29.10
CA ILE A 826 -4.99 -30.70 29.36
C ILE A 826 -5.60 -31.78 30.26
N GLU A 827 -5.69 -33.01 29.75
CA GLU A 827 -6.06 -34.17 30.55
C GLU A 827 -4.90 -34.55 31.47
N THR A 828 -5.19 -34.72 32.76
CA THR A 828 -4.18 -35.11 33.75
C THR A 828 -4.44 -36.51 34.27
N ILE A 829 -3.38 -37.29 34.32
CA ILE A 829 -3.37 -38.62 34.93
C ILE A 829 -2.47 -38.62 36.15
N TYR A 830 -2.71 -39.50 37.11
CA TYR A 830 -1.79 -39.68 38.23
C TYR A 830 -1.40 -41.15 38.34
N GLU A 831 -0.15 -41.40 38.72
CA GLU A 831 0.38 -42.75 38.85
C GLU A 831 0.56 -43.11 40.32
N LEU A 832 0.12 -44.31 40.69
CA LEU A 832 0.25 -44.84 42.04
C LEU A 832 1.28 -45.98 42.06
N ASN A 833 2.36 -45.81 42.81
CA ASN A 833 3.31 -46.86 43.11
C ASN A 833 2.76 -47.74 44.24
N ILE A 834 2.53 -49.01 43.94
CA ILE A 834 1.94 -49.98 44.88
C ILE A 834 2.97 -51.08 45.19
N LEU A 835 3.54 -51.07 46.39
CA LEU A 835 4.37 -52.17 46.89
C LEU A 835 3.61 -52.91 47.98
N LYS A 836 3.20 -54.15 47.68
CA LYS A 836 2.47 -55.01 48.62
C LYS A 836 3.31 -56.19 49.09
N HIS A 837 3.21 -56.50 50.38
CA HIS A 837 3.80 -57.67 51.01
C HIS A 837 2.77 -58.32 51.92
N ILE A 838 2.38 -59.54 51.59
CA ILE A 838 1.31 -60.27 52.29
C ILE A 838 1.92 -61.54 52.89
N VAL A 839 1.83 -61.69 54.21
CA VAL A 839 2.36 -62.84 54.94
C VAL A 839 1.23 -63.64 55.53
N ASN A 840 1.17 -64.93 55.18
CA ASN A 840 0.21 -65.86 55.75
C ASN A 840 0.86 -66.70 56.85
N ASN A 841 0.31 -66.62 58.06
CA ASN A 841 0.66 -67.49 59.19
C ASN A 841 -0.54 -68.36 59.55
N SER A 842 -0.33 -69.47 60.27
CA SER A 842 -1.36 -70.48 60.59
C SER A 842 -2.66 -69.95 61.22
N ASN A 843 -2.65 -68.72 61.76
CA ASN A 843 -3.81 -68.09 62.41
C ASN A 843 -4.18 -66.69 61.88
N SER A 844 -3.41 -66.10 60.95
CA SER A 844 -3.68 -64.73 60.49
C SER A 844 -2.99 -64.40 59.16
N ILE A 845 -3.59 -63.50 58.38
CA ILE A 845 -2.99 -62.92 57.18
C ILE A 845 -2.65 -61.47 57.46
N PHE A 846 -1.38 -61.14 57.30
CA PHE A 846 -0.87 -59.79 57.50
C PHE A 846 -0.64 -59.10 56.16
N PHE A 847 -1.29 -57.97 55.97
CA PHE A 847 -1.18 -57.13 54.78
C PHE A 847 -0.29 -55.93 55.09
N HIS A 848 0.73 -55.73 54.27
CA HIS A 848 1.47 -54.48 54.17
C HIS A 848 1.32 -53.92 52.76
N VAL A 849 0.86 -52.69 52.64
CA VAL A 849 0.75 -51.99 51.37
C VAL A 849 1.41 -50.62 51.53
N ASN A 850 2.51 -50.40 50.83
CA ASN A 850 3.12 -49.09 50.72
C ASN A 850 2.61 -48.43 49.44
N LEU A 851 2.01 -47.26 49.57
CA LEU A 851 1.48 -46.47 48.45
C LEU A 851 2.20 -45.13 48.36
N SER A 852 2.53 -44.70 47.14
CA SER A 852 3.01 -43.36 46.88
C SER A 852 2.57 -42.87 45.51
N TYR A 853 2.32 -41.56 45.38
CA TYR A 853 2.15 -40.93 44.08
C TYR A 853 3.52 -40.83 43.41
N ALA A 854 3.60 -41.26 42.14
CA ALA A 854 4.79 -41.04 41.33
C ALA A 854 4.93 -39.54 41.02
N SER A 855 6.17 -39.03 41.04
CA SER A 855 6.49 -37.62 40.79
C SER A 855 7.89 -37.51 40.20
N ILE A 856 8.13 -36.50 39.36
CA ILE A 856 9.49 -36.15 38.90
C ILE A 856 10.41 -35.82 40.09
N SER A 857 9.88 -35.27 41.17
CA SER A 857 10.64 -34.94 42.39
C SER A 857 10.95 -36.14 43.30
N GLY A 858 10.57 -37.36 42.92
CA GLY A 858 10.60 -38.56 43.77
C GLY A 858 9.24 -38.87 44.41
N PRO A 859 9.00 -40.14 44.83
CA PRO A 859 7.69 -40.62 45.27
C PRO A 859 7.16 -39.82 46.48
N LYS A 860 5.88 -39.50 46.45
CA LYS A 860 5.20 -38.74 47.53
C LYS A 860 4.20 -39.61 48.29
N PRO A 861 4.11 -39.51 49.62
CA PRO A 861 3.11 -40.24 50.39
C PRO A 861 1.69 -39.82 50.01
N THR A 862 0.77 -40.78 50.01
CA THR A 862 -0.65 -40.54 49.77
C THR A 862 -1.32 -39.97 51.03
N HIS A 863 -1.33 -38.66 51.18
CA HIS A 863 -2.02 -37.99 52.29
C HIS A 863 -3.55 -38.06 52.13
N ASN A 864 -4.29 -37.94 53.25
CA ASN A 864 -5.77 -38.02 53.31
C ASN A 864 -6.40 -39.25 52.66
N SER A 865 -5.65 -40.34 52.56
CA SER A 865 -6.09 -41.54 51.85
C SER A 865 -6.42 -42.70 52.80
N LEU A 866 -7.32 -43.57 52.36
CA LEU A 866 -7.82 -44.73 53.07
C LEU A 866 -7.64 -45.98 52.22
N VAL A 867 -6.99 -46.99 52.77
CA VAL A 867 -7.03 -48.35 52.22
C VAL A 867 -8.01 -49.17 53.05
N TYR A 868 -8.98 -49.78 52.39
CA TYR A 868 -9.93 -50.70 52.99
C TYR A 868 -9.97 -52.01 52.23
N MET A 869 -10.51 -53.05 52.85
CA MET A 869 -10.57 -54.38 52.25
C MET A 869 -11.90 -55.05 52.52
N ASP A 870 -12.54 -55.50 51.44
CA ASP A 870 -13.73 -56.34 51.48
C ASP A 870 -13.30 -57.80 51.61
N ILE A 871 -13.79 -58.45 52.67
CA ILE A 871 -13.48 -59.84 52.97
C ILE A 871 -14.66 -60.71 52.54
N PHE A 872 -14.39 -61.70 51.70
CA PHE A 872 -15.36 -62.72 51.30
C PHE A 872 -14.88 -64.09 51.77
N LYS A 873 -15.81 -64.95 52.20
CA LYS A 873 -15.55 -66.36 52.51
C LYS A 873 -16.47 -67.22 51.66
N ASN A 874 -15.88 -68.18 50.94
CA ASN A 874 -16.59 -69.10 50.04
C ASN A 874 -17.56 -68.35 49.08
N GLY A 875 -17.14 -67.18 48.59
CA GLY A 875 -17.94 -66.32 47.70
C GLY A 875 -18.98 -65.43 48.38
N THR A 876 -19.18 -65.52 49.70
CA THR A 876 -20.11 -64.65 50.46
C THR A 876 -19.35 -63.50 51.12
N TYR A 877 -19.84 -62.27 50.95
CA TYR A 877 -19.29 -61.08 51.62
C TYR A 877 -19.46 -61.19 53.15
N ILE A 878 -18.39 -60.88 53.89
CA ILE A 878 -18.37 -60.94 55.36
C ILE A 878 -18.43 -59.52 55.93
N GLU A 879 -17.41 -58.72 55.66
CA GLU A 879 -17.20 -57.41 56.26
C GLU A 879 -16.17 -56.58 55.47
N GLU A 880 -16.21 -55.28 55.67
CA GLU A 880 -15.22 -54.30 55.22
C GLU A 880 -14.31 -53.94 56.40
N GLN A 881 -13.00 -53.84 56.15
CA GLN A 881 -12.02 -53.53 57.19
C GLN A 881 -11.00 -52.49 56.71
N ASN A 882 -10.79 -51.46 57.54
CA ASN A 882 -9.85 -50.37 57.25
C ASN A 882 -8.44 -50.69 57.73
N PHE A 883 -7.44 -50.31 56.94
CA PHE A 883 -6.03 -50.45 57.30
C PHE A 883 -5.61 -49.35 58.27
N SER A 884 -4.63 -49.66 59.14
CA SER A 884 -3.91 -48.62 59.89
C SER A 884 -2.88 -47.97 58.98
N VAL A 885 -2.81 -46.63 58.95
CA VAL A 885 -1.86 -45.88 58.13
C VAL A 885 -0.72 -45.26 58.95
N GLN A 886 0.50 -45.32 58.43
CA GLN A 886 1.65 -44.57 58.90
C GLN A 886 2.33 -43.86 57.72
N PHE A 887 2.57 -42.56 57.85
CA PHE A 887 3.17 -41.74 56.80
C PHE A 887 4.70 -41.71 56.92
N PHE A 888 5.39 -41.98 55.82
CA PHE A 888 6.83 -41.82 55.65
C PHE A 888 7.12 -40.72 54.62
N LEU A 889 8.40 -40.34 54.48
CA LEU A 889 8.81 -39.27 53.57
C LEU A 889 8.46 -39.56 52.11
N GLU A 890 8.51 -40.84 51.72
CA GLU A 890 8.38 -41.28 50.31
C GLU A 890 7.12 -42.10 50.04
N PHE A 891 6.40 -42.56 51.06
CA PHE A 891 5.21 -43.41 50.92
C PHE A 891 4.32 -43.40 52.16
N SER A 892 3.06 -43.77 51.98
CA SER A 892 2.12 -44.10 53.04
C SER A 892 2.08 -45.62 53.23
N GLN A 893 2.35 -46.09 54.43
CA GLN A 893 2.27 -47.51 54.76
C GLN A 893 0.93 -47.84 55.38
N PHE A 894 0.20 -48.75 54.75
CA PHE A 894 -1.05 -49.29 55.22
C PHE A 894 -0.83 -50.71 55.72
N THR A 895 -1.28 -51.00 56.95
CA THR A 895 -1.17 -52.34 57.56
C THR A 895 -2.49 -52.83 58.12
N TYR A 896 -2.78 -54.11 57.89
CA TYR A 896 -3.93 -54.78 58.49
C TYR A 896 -3.61 -56.24 58.81
N ASN A 897 -4.04 -56.70 59.98
CA ASN A 897 -3.88 -58.09 60.41
C ASN A 897 -5.23 -58.79 60.51
N CYS A 898 -5.56 -59.58 59.49
CA CYS A 898 -6.81 -60.34 59.44
C CYS A 898 -6.65 -61.64 60.25
N SER A 899 -7.31 -61.74 61.40
CA SER A 899 -7.33 -62.96 62.20
C SER A 899 -8.29 -64.00 61.61
N ILE A 900 -7.77 -65.13 61.12
CA ILE A 900 -8.59 -66.18 60.51
C ILE A 900 -9.14 -67.09 61.61
N LYS A 901 -10.47 -67.06 61.81
CA LYS A 901 -11.13 -67.82 62.89
C LYS A 901 -11.63 -69.20 62.43
N GLU A 902 -11.89 -69.39 61.15
CA GLU A 902 -12.56 -70.57 60.60
C GLU A 902 -11.91 -70.99 59.27
N ASP A 903 -11.97 -72.28 58.93
CA ASP A 903 -11.48 -72.79 57.64
C ASP A 903 -12.38 -72.34 56.48
N GLY A 904 -11.80 -72.20 55.29
CA GLY A 904 -12.50 -71.82 54.07
C GLY A 904 -11.63 -71.06 53.06
N ASN A 905 -12.21 -70.76 51.91
CA ASN A 905 -11.58 -69.95 50.86
C ASN A 905 -11.90 -68.48 51.11
N TYR A 906 -10.90 -67.72 51.52
CA TYR A 906 -11.01 -66.28 51.73
C TYR A 906 -10.56 -65.53 50.49
N ARG A 907 -11.39 -64.60 50.02
CA ARG A 907 -11.05 -63.62 48.99
C ARG A 907 -11.02 -62.24 49.63
N PHE A 908 -9.98 -61.49 49.33
CA PHE A 908 -9.76 -60.14 49.86
C PHE A 908 -9.65 -59.18 48.69
N ASN A 909 -10.59 -58.23 48.59
CA ASN A 909 -10.53 -57.16 47.61
C ASN A 909 -10.06 -55.90 48.32
N VAL A 910 -8.86 -55.43 47.99
CA VAL A 910 -8.28 -54.24 48.61
C VAL A 910 -8.54 -53.03 47.72
N ASN A 911 -9.19 -52.01 48.28
CA ASN A 911 -9.57 -50.79 47.60
C ASN A 911 -8.84 -49.59 48.25
N PHE A 912 -8.70 -48.52 47.48
CA PHE A 912 -8.04 -47.29 47.90
C PHE A 912 -8.92 -46.10 47.58
N VAL A 913 -9.08 -45.22 48.57
CA VAL A 913 -9.78 -43.95 48.48
C VAL A 913 -8.76 -42.86 48.73
N ASP A 914 -8.70 -41.87 47.86
CA ASP A 914 -7.89 -40.67 48.05
C ASP A 914 -8.68 -39.43 47.57
N ASP A 915 -8.03 -38.27 47.62
CA ASP A 915 -8.63 -37.02 47.16
C ASP A 915 -8.88 -37.02 45.63
N TYR A 916 -8.28 -37.93 44.85
CA TYR A 916 -8.45 -38.03 43.39
C TYR A 916 -9.60 -38.98 43.01
N HIS A 917 -9.82 -40.04 43.79
CA HIS A 917 -10.91 -41.01 43.66
C HIS A 917 -11.66 -41.12 45.01
N PRO A 918 -12.55 -40.16 45.31
CA PRO A 918 -13.29 -40.14 46.58
C PRO A 918 -14.28 -41.31 46.74
N ASP A 919 -14.72 -41.91 45.63
CA ASP A 919 -15.57 -43.11 45.62
C ASP A 919 -14.75 -44.43 45.73
N GLY A 920 -13.42 -44.31 45.72
CA GLY A 920 -12.48 -45.41 45.80
C GLY A 920 -12.29 -46.19 44.50
N PHE A 921 -11.14 -46.83 44.36
CA PHE A 921 -10.84 -47.76 43.27
C PHE A 921 -10.11 -49.00 43.76
N PHE A 922 -10.20 -50.05 42.95
CA PHE A 922 -9.61 -51.35 43.24
C PHE A 922 -8.09 -51.34 43.06
N LEU A 923 -7.34 -51.74 44.10
CA LEU A 923 -5.89 -51.91 44.02
C LEU A 923 -5.53 -53.33 43.57
N PHE A 924 -5.99 -54.33 44.31
CA PHE A 924 -5.70 -55.74 44.03
C PHE A 924 -6.61 -56.70 44.78
N GLU A 925 -6.63 -57.95 44.30
CA GLU A 925 -7.28 -59.10 44.93
C GLU A 925 -6.22 -60.10 45.42
N THR A 926 -6.51 -60.81 46.51
CA THR A 926 -5.75 -62.01 46.90
C THR A 926 -6.67 -63.09 47.45
N LEU A 927 -6.27 -64.34 47.24
CA LEU A 927 -7.02 -65.54 47.61
C LEU A 927 -6.18 -66.40 48.56
N PHE A 928 -6.79 -66.82 49.67
CA PHE A 928 -6.15 -67.74 50.61
C PHE A 928 -7.09 -68.89 50.95
N GLU A 929 -6.60 -70.11 50.75
CA GLU A 929 -7.23 -71.33 51.24
C GLU A 929 -6.65 -71.65 52.63
N VAL A 930 -7.52 -71.73 53.63
CA VAL A 930 -7.12 -72.04 55.01
C VAL A 930 -7.73 -73.38 55.40
N ASN A 931 -6.86 -74.38 55.54
CA ASN A 931 -7.19 -75.74 55.98
C ASN A 931 -6.35 -76.10 57.22
N ARG A 932 -6.95 -76.08 58.42
CA ARG A 932 -6.28 -76.55 59.65
C ARG A 932 -6.35 -78.08 59.77
N SER A 933 -5.44 -78.80 59.10
CA SER A 933 -5.26 -80.23 59.34
C SER A 933 -4.47 -80.48 60.65
N PHE A 934 -5.08 -81.20 61.59
CA PHE A 934 -4.57 -81.57 62.91
C PHE A 934 -3.72 -82.87 62.89
N ILE A 935 -2.77 -82.99 63.87
CA ILE A 935 -2.16 -84.22 64.49
C ILE A 935 -0.85 -84.74 63.81
N GLN A 936 0.25 -85.24 64.44
CA GLN A 936 0.69 -85.63 65.82
C GLN A 936 2.25 -85.74 65.87
N ASP A 937 2.84 -85.78 67.06
CA ASP A 937 4.23 -86.22 67.40
C ASP A 937 4.13 -87.35 68.48
N PRO A 938 5.18 -88.13 68.82
CA PRO A 938 6.08 -88.99 68.02
C PRO A 938 6.26 -90.40 68.68
N ILE A 939 7.46 -91.01 68.54
CA ILE A 939 8.13 -92.19 69.20
C ILE A 939 8.15 -93.58 68.49
N PRO A 940 9.19 -94.45 68.68
CA PRO A 940 10.10 -95.00 67.63
C PRO A 940 10.25 -96.56 67.79
N PRO A 941 11.40 -97.26 67.61
CA PRO A 941 12.52 -97.22 66.65
C PRO A 941 12.74 -98.57 65.88
N ASN A 942 13.82 -98.61 65.08
CA ASN A 942 14.73 -99.76 64.77
C ASN A 942 14.49 -100.52 63.43
N PRO A 943 15.46 -101.32 62.93
CA PRO A 943 16.58 -100.93 62.06
C PRO A 943 16.72 -101.80 60.79
N GLY A 944 17.62 -101.44 59.87
CA GLY A 944 18.37 -102.41 59.08
C GLY A 944 18.32 -102.31 57.55
N ASP A 945 19.53 -102.22 56.99
CA ASP A 945 20.05 -102.87 55.79
C ASP A 945 19.59 -102.49 54.36
N ASN A 946 20.58 -101.90 53.66
CA ASN A 946 21.25 -102.38 52.43
C ASN A 946 20.59 -102.36 51.05
N SER A 947 21.52 -102.21 50.08
CA SER A 947 21.50 -102.50 48.63
C SER A 947 20.68 -101.53 47.77
N ASP A 948 21.31 -100.72 46.91
CA ASP A 948 22.08 -101.01 45.67
C ASP A 948 21.18 -100.93 44.43
N ASP A 949 21.77 -100.33 43.40
CA ASP A 949 21.61 -100.61 41.98
C ASP A 949 20.37 -100.13 41.20
N ASP A 950 20.70 -99.16 40.34
CA ASP A 950 20.71 -99.26 38.88
C ASP A 950 19.42 -99.19 38.04
N SER A 951 19.69 -98.56 36.89
CA SER A 951 19.07 -98.70 35.57
C SER A 951 17.76 -97.95 35.34
N ASN A 952 17.75 -96.92 34.49
CA ASN A 952 18.06 -96.81 33.05
C ASN A 952 16.78 -96.91 32.21
N ASP A 953 16.77 -96.00 31.23
CA ASP A 953 16.14 -96.10 29.91
C ASP A 953 14.60 -96.04 29.92
N SER A 954 13.95 -95.41 28.94
CA SER A 954 14.33 -95.16 27.55
C SER A 954 13.35 -94.11 27.02
N GLU A 955 13.83 -93.09 26.29
CA GLU A 955 13.70 -92.96 24.82
C GLU A 955 12.28 -92.53 24.42
N GLU A 956 12.02 -91.71 23.41
CA GLU A 956 12.70 -91.06 22.29
C GLU A 956 11.50 -90.28 21.65
N ASP A 957 11.57 -89.23 20.83
CA ASP A 957 12.63 -88.70 19.99
C ASP A 957 12.11 -87.44 19.28
N LYS A 958 13.06 -86.55 18.95
CA LYS A 958 13.26 -85.86 17.64
C LYS A 958 12.17 -84.95 17.09
N ASP A 959 12.46 -83.88 16.35
CA ASP A 959 13.64 -83.20 15.78
C ASP A 959 12.99 -81.92 15.14
N ASP A 960 13.63 -80.83 14.71
CA ASP A 960 15.02 -80.49 14.48
C ASP A 960 15.11 -78.96 14.31
N SER A 961 16.27 -78.40 14.65
CA SER A 961 17.11 -77.40 13.95
C SER A 961 16.51 -76.12 13.30
N THR A 962 17.15 -74.96 13.15
CA THR A 962 18.57 -74.50 13.11
C THR A 962 18.57 -73.00 13.49
N ASN A 963 19.44 -72.41 14.33
CA ASN A 963 20.90 -72.25 14.34
C ASN A 963 21.46 -71.16 13.39
N SER A 964 21.96 -70.05 13.97
CA SER A 964 23.28 -69.40 13.71
C SER A 964 23.37 -68.08 14.53
N ASN A 965 24.12 -67.93 15.63
CA ASN A 965 25.58 -67.77 15.76
C ASN A 965 26.16 -66.65 14.85
N THR A 966 26.99 -65.69 15.30
CA THR A 966 28.06 -65.77 16.31
C THR A 966 28.67 -64.38 16.61
N ASN A 967 29.08 -64.19 17.88
CA ASN A 967 30.40 -63.73 18.39
C ASN A 967 30.90 -62.28 18.13
N ASP A 968 31.68 -61.62 18.99
CA ASP A 968 32.15 -61.86 20.37
C ASP A 968 32.95 -60.65 20.89
N SER A 969 32.86 -60.43 22.21
CA SER A 969 33.97 -60.17 23.16
C SER A 969 34.79 -58.84 23.12
N LEU A 970 34.82 -58.08 24.23
CA LEU A 970 35.78 -58.24 25.35
C LEU A 970 35.70 -57.07 26.38
N PHE A 971 35.41 -57.47 27.64
CA PHE A 971 35.84 -57.00 28.99
C PHE A 971 37.08 -56.04 29.09
N TYR A 972 37.34 -55.17 30.10
CA TYR A 972 36.75 -54.76 31.40
C TYR A 972 37.60 -53.58 32.00
N ILE A 973 37.00 -52.79 32.93
CA ILE A 973 37.58 -51.97 34.04
C ILE A 973 38.10 -50.53 33.79
N GLY A 974 37.54 -49.56 34.55
CA GLY A 974 38.37 -48.58 35.29
C GLY A 974 37.98 -47.08 35.35
N ILE A 975 36.84 -46.73 35.98
CA ILE A 975 36.54 -45.58 36.89
C ILE A 975 37.42 -44.28 36.86
N ILE A 976 36.71 -43.12 36.81
CA ILE A 976 37.09 -41.72 37.16
C ILE A 976 37.99 -40.95 36.17
N ALA A 977 37.35 -40.04 35.40
CA ALA A 977 37.78 -38.65 35.08
C ALA A 977 37.22 -38.20 33.71
N ALA A 978 36.04 -37.56 33.66
CA ALA A 978 35.57 -36.83 32.46
C ALA A 978 34.38 -35.88 32.70
N ILE A 979 34.38 -35.09 33.79
CA ILE A 979 33.54 -33.86 33.90
C ILE A 979 34.43 -32.65 33.64
N GLY A 980 34.98 -32.55 32.44
CA GLY A 980 35.88 -31.46 32.10
C GLY A 980 36.59 -31.77 30.80
N ILE A 981 35.93 -31.44 29.69
CA ILE A 981 36.45 -31.12 28.34
C ILE A 981 35.21 -31.05 27.41
N ILE A 982 34.31 -30.06 27.60
CA ILE A 982 33.50 -29.44 26.51
C ILE A 982 33.21 -27.99 26.94
N THR A 983 34.27 -27.21 27.18
CA THR A 983 34.17 -25.75 27.41
C THR A 983 35.44 -25.00 26.99
N ILE A 984 36.31 -25.62 26.17
CA ILE A 984 37.63 -25.04 25.80
C ILE A 984 37.91 -25.06 24.28
N ILE A 985 36.94 -25.39 23.41
CA ILE A 985 37.14 -25.35 21.93
C ILE A 985 36.38 -24.22 21.21
N SER A 986 35.46 -23.50 21.86
CA SER A 986 34.75 -22.37 21.21
C SER A 986 35.37 -20.99 21.48
N LEU A 987 36.52 -20.91 22.18
CA LEU A 987 37.20 -19.63 22.48
C LEU A 987 38.56 -19.44 21.80
N ILE A 988 38.85 -20.22 20.76
CA ILE A 988 40.07 -20.09 19.93
C ILE A 988 39.67 -19.97 18.45
N LEU A 989 38.84 -18.99 18.10
CA LEU A 989 38.69 -18.53 16.72
C LEU A 989 38.30 -17.03 16.60
N ILE A 990 38.58 -16.22 17.62
CA ILE A 990 38.55 -14.76 17.51
C ILE A 990 39.83 -14.23 18.17
N VAL A 991 40.52 -13.30 17.50
CA VAL A 991 41.84 -12.74 17.79
C VAL A 991 43.02 -13.47 17.11
N LYS A 992 43.26 -13.17 15.82
CA LYS A 992 44.57 -12.68 15.32
C LYS A 992 44.59 -12.33 13.82
N SER A 993 44.48 -11.04 13.55
CA SER A 993 45.20 -10.30 12.48
C SER A 993 45.14 -8.81 12.88
N TYR A 994 46.06 -8.23 13.67
CA TYR A 994 47.44 -7.78 13.36
C TYR A 994 47.54 -7.15 11.95
N LYS A 995 47.85 -5.85 11.75
CA LYS A 995 48.82 -4.95 12.41
C LYS A 995 48.50 -3.43 12.24
N PRO A 996 49.01 -2.58 13.17
CA PRO A 996 49.10 -1.11 13.03
C PRO A 996 50.55 -0.62 12.76
N GLY A 997 50.69 0.63 12.28
CA GLY A 997 52.00 1.31 12.23
C GLY A 997 52.08 2.76 11.69
N LYS A 998 52.08 3.73 12.63
CA LYS A 998 52.82 5.03 12.72
C LYS A 998 52.37 6.35 12.00
N LYS A 999 51.86 7.26 12.85
CA LYS A 999 52.33 8.62 13.29
C LYS A 999 52.81 9.71 12.29
N LEU A 1000 52.18 10.91 12.40
CA LEU A 1000 52.73 12.26 12.74
C LEU A 1000 51.58 13.31 12.56
N HIS A 1001 51.05 14.01 13.57
CA HIS A 1001 51.47 15.24 14.30
C HIS A 1001 51.36 16.57 13.53
N ILE A 1002 50.91 17.64 14.25
CA ILE A 1002 50.79 19.11 13.90
C ILE A 1002 49.35 19.50 13.47
N GLU A 1003 48.63 20.51 13.98
CA GLU A 1003 48.89 21.66 14.86
C GLU A 1003 47.61 22.23 15.51
N ARG A 1004 47.79 23.24 16.36
CA ARG A 1004 46.80 24.00 17.15
C ARG A 1004 46.78 25.45 16.64
N ASN A 1005 45.60 26.08 16.68
CA ASN A 1005 45.30 27.53 16.80
C ASN A 1005 44.69 28.28 15.61
N ILE A 1006 43.90 29.30 16.01
CA ILE A 1006 43.44 30.52 15.31
C ILE A 1006 42.05 30.34 14.66
N LYS A 1007 40.93 30.63 15.35
CA LYS A 1007 40.43 31.97 15.76
C LYS A 1007 40.49 32.98 14.61
N ASN A 1008 39.43 33.06 13.78
CA ASN A 1008 38.90 34.28 13.14
C ASN A 1008 37.91 33.94 12.02
N SER A 1009 36.61 34.01 12.31
CA SER A 1009 35.54 34.55 11.43
C SER A 1009 34.15 34.29 12.02
N VAL A 1010 34.03 34.44 13.34
CA VAL A 1010 32.80 34.99 13.94
C VAL A 1010 33.12 36.47 14.07
N ASP A 1011 32.58 37.27 13.16
CA ASP A 1011 32.31 38.71 13.29
C ASP A 1011 31.92 39.25 11.90
N ASN A 1012 30.64 39.09 11.55
CA ASN A 1012 29.80 40.06 10.84
C ASN A 1012 28.57 39.37 10.25
N ARG A 1013 27.49 39.33 11.06
CA ARG A 1013 26.07 39.53 10.68
C ARG A 1013 25.19 38.94 11.79
N ALA A 1014 25.20 39.63 12.93
CA ALA A 1014 24.16 39.56 13.94
C ALA A 1014 23.92 40.99 14.41
N GLU A 1015 23.00 41.67 13.75
CA GLU A 1015 22.18 42.72 14.37
C GLU A 1015 20.95 42.93 13.47
N ILE A 1016 19.78 42.91 14.09
CA ILE A 1016 18.42 42.95 13.51
C ILE A 1016 17.86 41.57 13.11
N ALA A 1017 17.54 40.74 14.12
CA ALA A 1017 16.34 39.88 14.12
C ALA A 1017 16.30 39.06 15.43
N ASP A 1018 16.08 39.73 16.57
CA ASP A 1018 15.64 39.06 17.79
C ASP A 1018 14.63 39.98 18.49
N ASN A 1019 13.35 39.63 18.33
CA ASN A 1019 12.23 39.86 19.27
C ASN A 1019 10.91 39.74 18.50
N PHE A 1020 10.46 38.52 18.20
CA PHE A 1020 9.04 38.18 18.10
C PHE A 1020 8.92 36.64 18.11
N THR A 1021 8.80 36.05 19.29
CA THR A 1021 8.46 34.62 19.43
C THR A 1021 6.96 34.47 19.66
N MET A 1022 6.36 33.54 18.91
CA MET A 1022 4.92 33.23 18.88
C MET A 1022 4.35 32.79 20.24
N GLU A 1023 5.21 32.41 21.20
CA GLU A 1023 4.81 32.04 22.57
C GLU A 1023 4.24 33.24 23.36
N SER A 1024 4.70 34.47 23.08
CA SER A 1024 4.19 35.68 23.75
C SER A 1024 2.78 36.08 23.32
N PHE A 1025 2.26 35.52 22.22
CA PHE A 1025 0.91 35.79 21.73
C PHE A 1025 -0.12 34.90 22.45
N PHE A 1026 0.21 33.64 22.73
CA PHE A 1026 -0.70 32.69 23.37
C PHE A 1026 -0.85 32.88 24.87
N GLU A 1027 0.18 33.37 25.58
CA GLU A 1027 0.04 33.72 27.00
C GLU A 1027 -0.89 34.94 27.25
N SER A 1028 -1.20 35.73 26.22
CA SER A 1028 -2.09 36.89 26.33
C SER A 1028 -3.58 36.58 26.09
N LEU A 1029 -3.92 35.37 25.63
CA LEU A 1029 -5.31 35.00 25.32
C LEU A 1029 -6.04 34.28 26.48
N ASP A 1030 -5.33 33.75 27.46
CA ASP A 1030 -5.93 33.00 28.59
C ASP A 1030 -6.36 33.89 29.78
N GLU A 1031 -6.10 35.21 29.76
CA GLU A 1031 -6.49 36.15 30.83
C GLU A 1031 -7.79 36.94 30.57
N LEU A 1032 -8.57 36.63 29.53
CA LEU A 1032 -9.80 37.37 29.21
C LEU A 1032 -11.05 36.46 29.11
N ILE A 1033 -11.41 35.84 30.24
CA ILE A 1033 -12.76 35.31 30.46
C ILE A 1033 -13.24 35.66 31.87
N GLU A 1034 -14.01 36.75 32.00
CA GLU A 1034 -15.10 36.85 32.98
C GLU A 1034 -16.36 37.42 32.30
N PRO A 1035 -17.56 36.97 32.69
CA PRO A 1035 -18.82 37.27 32.00
C PRO A 1035 -19.49 38.55 32.53
N ASP A 1036 -20.48 39.02 31.77
CA ASP A 1036 -21.40 40.13 32.02
C ASP A 1036 -20.90 41.55 31.67
N THR A 1037 -21.25 42.01 30.47
CA THR A 1037 -22.17 43.16 30.25
C THR A 1037 -22.32 43.47 28.76
N ILE A 1038 -23.57 43.41 28.27
CA ILE A 1038 -23.99 43.90 26.94
C ILE A 1038 -24.11 45.44 26.99
N PRO A 1039 -23.62 46.17 25.98
CA PRO A 1039 -24.56 46.94 25.17
C PRO A 1039 -24.26 46.97 23.65
N ASN A 1040 -25.35 46.94 22.88
CA ASN A 1040 -25.49 47.30 21.47
C ASN A 1040 -24.53 48.39 20.97
N MET A 1041 -23.98 48.18 19.77
CA MET A 1041 -23.83 49.24 18.77
C MET A 1041 -23.75 48.66 17.34
N ASP A 1042 -24.58 49.24 16.48
CA ASP A 1042 -24.73 49.01 15.04
C ASP A 1042 -23.42 49.21 14.25
N HIS A 1043 -23.25 48.48 13.14
CA HIS A 1043 -22.57 48.85 11.89
C HIS A 1043 -22.84 47.75 10.85
N GLU A 1044 -23.56 47.99 9.74
CA GLU A 1044 -22.99 48.51 8.47
C GLU A 1044 -21.50 48.22 8.31
N TYR A 1045 -21.18 47.05 7.74
CA TYR A 1045 -20.38 46.88 6.51
C TYR A 1045 -20.49 45.44 6.02
#